data_AF-D5Q6U4-F1
#
_entry.id   AF-D5Q6U4-F1
#
_cell.length_a   1.000
_cell.length_b   1.000
_cell.length_c   1.000
_cell.angle_alpha   90.00
_cell.angle_beta   90.00
_cell.angle_gamma   90.00
#
_symmetry.space_group_name_H-M   'P 1'
#
loop_
_entity.id
_entity.type
_entity.pdbx_description
1 polymer ?
#
loop_
_entity_poly.entity_id
_entity_poly.type
_entity_poly.pdbx_seq_one_letter_code
_entity_poly.pdbx_strand_id
1 'polypeptide(L)'
;MSLKSLKIKENLYWVGSLDPDLRVFDIIMYTPYGTTYNSYVLKGTEKTVLFETVKDKHFDNYIERLNDLNIDFEKIDYIVVSHTEPDHAGSVEKLLDLAKNAKVVASETAIKYLKEIVNKDFEYVAVTDGDTLSIGDKTLEFFSVPMLHWPDTIYTYIKEDKTLVTCDSFGSHYSNDKIVNTLDENEEKDYLDALRYYYDCIMGPFKPSMVTAIEKIKDLDIDTVCPGHGPVLTENPRKIIDLYYNWSVNEQIKLEKEVTICYVSAHGYTKIMAEAIKAYIEKNSDYKVNLFDVIEHKQEDILAKISVSQGVLFGTPTILGDALKPIWDILVSLNPVLHGGKVASVFGSYGWSGEGIENAMERISQLRMKAVKPFAVNFKPSNEEIDKLNSYTGKFLDKLNATFGSKKKTKKFKCVICNEVFEGDSAPSVCPVCGAKEDQFIEIEEDEVTFRKDTDEYFVIVGNGAAGFYAADAIRKRNKTCKITMISNEDELTYYRPALSDGINEELGSDFYMEDKAWYDKNNIVVILGTNVDKLDEVNKTIIVNDGAIKFDKLVIATGSRNFIPPIKGHDLENVFTLRNIKDLYSVKEALEKSKKVVVIGGGLLGLEAAWEFRLKGLEVVVIEAMDSILSKQLDKEGSKILEQCVRDTGIDVRLGVAVDGIEGDGKAQKVIFKDGDSVDCDMVVFSIGVRANTQMAHDTSVKIDRGIVVDKTLQTTVKDIYACGDVAQVENTSLAIWPSSVEMGKIAGANASGDNLTFESEVYPVSLDAMNVKVFSIGNIQNFDKEISSKDEGQRIYKKLFMKDDSLVGAILINDLSCTVKLIRLISEKGDFEDIMKADIL
;
A
#
# COMPACT_ATOMS: atom_id res chain seq x y z
N MET A 1 24.88 -6.05 -53.94
CA MET A 1 25.26 -4.70 -53.46
C MET A 1 25.95 -4.92 -52.13
N SER A 2 27.04 -4.22 -51.86
CA SER A 2 27.71 -4.35 -50.56
C SER A 2 26.78 -3.91 -49.44
N LEU A 3 26.61 -4.72 -48.40
CA LEU A 3 25.79 -4.38 -47.23
C LEU A 3 26.48 -3.29 -46.42
N LYS A 4 25.78 -2.18 -46.16
CA LYS A 4 26.34 -1.00 -45.46
C LYS A 4 25.86 -0.90 -44.03
N SER A 5 26.74 -0.51 -43.11
CA SER A 5 26.35 -0.09 -41.78
C SER A 5 25.45 1.16 -41.83
N LEU A 6 24.64 1.38 -40.79
CA LEU A 6 23.80 2.57 -40.67
C LEU A 6 24.21 3.36 -39.43
N LYS A 7 24.52 4.65 -39.62
CA LYS A 7 24.85 5.54 -38.49
C LYS A 7 23.57 5.92 -37.76
N ILE A 8 23.50 5.60 -36.47
CA ILE A 8 22.39 5.99 -35.58
C ILE A 8 22.73 7.31 -34.88
N LYS A 9 23.93 7.38 -34.27
CA LYS A 9 24.49 8.59 -33.64
C LYS A 9 25.98 8.71 -33.91
N GLU A 10 26.60 9.76 -33.37
CA GLU A 10 28.05 9.91 -33.41
C GLU A 10 28.71 8.71 -32.71
N ASN A 11 29.51 7.98 -33.48
CA ASN A 11 30.19 6.75 -33.06
C ASN A 11 29.29 5.56 -32.65
N LEU A 12 27.98 5.61 -32.92
CA LEU A 12 27.04 4.50 -32.72
C LEU A 12 26.41 4.10 -34.06
N TYR A 13 26.57 2.83 -34.43
CA TYR A 13 26.16 2.30 -35.73
C TYR A 13 25.36 1.02 -35.58
N TRP A 14 24.31 0.86 -36.39
CA TRP A 14 23.63 -0.42 -36.58
C TRP A 14 24.37 -1.27 -37.60
N VAL A 15 24.57 -2.53 -37.26
CA VAL A 15 25.28 -3.54 -38.05
C VAL A 15 24.51 -4.86 -38.15
N GLY A 16 23.24 -4.87 -37.75
CA GLY A 16 22.38 -6.06 -37.76
C GLY A 16 21.98 -6.59 -39.15
N SER A 17 20.97 -7.44 -39.18
CA SER A 17 20.46 -8.08 -40.40
C SER A 17 18.95 -7.92 -40.56
N LEU A 18 18.49 -7.85 -41.81
CA LEU A 18 17.08 -7.86 -42.20
C LEU A 18 16.66 -9.29 -42.56
N ASP A 19 15.44 -9.68 -42.21
CA ASP A 19 14.81 -10.93 -42.63
C ASP A 19 13.35 -10.67 -43.08
N PRO A 20 13.17 -9.98 -44.23
CA PRO A 20 11.85 -9.53 -44.69
C PRO A 20 10.93 -10.69 -45.13
N ASP A 21 11.50 -11.86 -45.40
CA ASP A 21 10.80 -13.04 -45.90
C ASP A 21 10.36 -14.00 -44.78
N LEU A 22 10.76 -13.76 -43.54
CA LEU A 22 10.31 -14.56 -42.41
C LEU A 22 8.80 -14.38 -42.20
N ARG A 23 8.05 -15.48 -42.17
CA ARG A 23 6.60 -15.47 -41.91
C ARG A 23 6.19 -16.17 -40.63
N VAL A 24 7.05 -17.04 -40.11
CA VAL A 24 6.82 -17.72 -38.84
C VAL A 24 8.10 -17.63 -38.01
N PHE A 25 8.05 -16.85 -36.94
CA PHE A 25 9.10 -16.72 -35.95
C PHE A 25 8.91 -17.77 -34.86
N ASP A 26 10.01 -18.41 -34.45
CA ASP A 26 10.06 -19.53 -33.49
C ASP A 26 8.91 -20.52 -33.63
N ILE A 27 8.69 -20.95 -34.88
CA ILE A 27 7.72 -21.96 -35.33
C ILE A 27 6.24 -21.70 -35.02
N ILE A 28 5.89 -20.67 -34.23
CA ILE A 28 4.51 -20.41 -33.79
C ILE A 28 4.01 -18.97 -34.02
N MET A 29 4.88 -17.98 -34.13
CA MET A 29 4.48 -16.56 -34.23
C MET A 29 4.40 -16.12 -35.68
N TYR A 30 3.24 -15.61 -36.12
CA TYR A 30 3.08 -15.12 -37.48
C TYR A 30 3.69 -13.72 -37.64
N THR A 31 4.63 -13.55 -38.58
CA THR A 31 5.35 -12.28 -38.82
C THR A 31 5.07 -11.77 -40.24
N PRO A 32 3.91 -11.15 -40.52
CA PRO A 32 3.53 -10.76 -41.87
C PRO A 32 4.50 -9.75 -42.52
N TYR A 33 5.23 -8.99 -41.70
CA TYR A 33 6.14 -7.92 -42.13
C TYR A 33 7.63 -8.31 -42.01
N GLY A 34 7.95 -9.59 -41.82
CA GLY A 34 9.33 -10.04 -41.58
C GLY A 34 9.87 -9.64 -40.21
N THR A 35 11.18 -9.69 -40.02
CA THR A 35 11.84 -9.20 -38.79
C THR A 35 13.22 -8.59 -39.11
N THR A 36 13.86 -8.07 -38.07
CA THR A 36 15.30 -7.73 -38.08
C THR A 36 15.98 -8.44 -36.93
N TYR A 37 17.31 -8.58 -36.99
CA TYR A 37 18.17 -8.99 -35.87
C TYR A 37 19.17 -7.87 -35.68
N ASN A 38 18.90 -6.98 -34.74
CA ASN A 38 19.64 -5.75 -34.57
C ASN A 38 20.87 -5.98 -33.68
N SER A 39 22.02 -5.54 -34.17
CA SER A 39 23.26 -5.46 -33.42
C SER A 39 23.89 -4.09 -33.65
N TYR A 40 24.62 -3.60 -32.66
CA TYR A 40 25.14 -2.23 -32.65
C TYR A 40 26.64 -2.19 -32.35
N VAL A 41 27.35 -1.26 -32.99
CA VAL A 41 28.75 -0.94 -32.70
C VAL A 41 28.82 0.44 -32.05
N LEU A 42 29.44 0.52 -30.88
CA LEU A 42 29.78 1.77 -30.22
C LEU A 42 31.30 1.92 -30.14
N LYS A 43 31.83 3.01 -30.71
CA LYS A 43 33.25 3.35 -30.68
C LYS A 43 33.50 4.44 -29.62
N GLY A 44 34.09 4.05 -28.49
CA GLY A 44 34.65 5.00 -27.53
C GLY A 44 36.04 5.46 -27.95
N THR A 45 36.56 6.47 -27.26
CA THR A 45 37.93 6.97 -27.41
C THR A 45 38.98 5.95 -26.97
N GLU A 46 38.64 5.04 -26.06
CA GLU A 46 39.55 4.00 -25.56
C GLU A 46 39.12 2.58 -25.93
N LYS A 47 37.82 2.32 -26.03
CA LYS A 47 37.27 0.97 -26.16
C LYS A 47 36.21 0.86 -27.26
N THR A 48 36.18 -0.29 -27.94
CA THR A 48 35.12 -0.63 -28.91
C THR A 48 34.17 -1.69 -28.35
N VAL A 49 32.86 -1.42 -28.43
CA VAL A 49 31.80 -2.28 -27.90
C VAL A 49 30.88 -2.75 -29.02
N LEU A 50 30.55 -4.04 -29.01
CA LEU A 50 29.46 -4.63 -29.77
C LEU A 50 28.29 -4.96 -28.84
N PHE A 51 27.08 -4.62 -29.25
CA PHE A 51 25.85 -5.02 -28.57
C PHE A 51 25.13 -6.07 -29.41
N GLU A 52 24.81 -7.20 -28.79
CA GLU A 52 24.21 -8.38 -29.39
C GLU A 52 25.00 -8.94 -30.59
N THR A 53 24.56 -10.08 -31.11
CA THR A 53 24.95 -10.58 -32.42
C THR A 53 23.71 -10.72 -33.30
N VAL A 54 23.68 -11.74 -34.16
CA VAL A 54 22.53 -12.04 -35.00
C VAL A 54 22.28 -13.54 -35.00
N LYS A 55 21.11 -13.95 -35.47
CA LYS A 55 20.80 -15.36 -35.74
C LYS A 55 21.84 -15.96 -36.66
N ASP A 56 22.30 -17.17 -36.36
CA ASP A 56 23.45 -17.83 -37.02
C ASP A 56 23.46 -17.74 -38.56
N LYS A 57 22.29 -17.94 -39.20
CA LYS A 57 22.14 -17.88 -40.66
C LYS A 57 22.44 -16.51 -41.28
N HIS A 58 22.45 -15.46 -40.48
CA HIS A 58 22.69 -14.07 -40.88
C HIS A 58 24.10 -13.58 -40.53
N PHE A 59 24.97 -14.46 -40.02
CA PHE A 59 26.33 -14.09 -39.59
C PHE A 59 27.16 -13.44 -40.71
N ASP A 60 27.10 -13.95 -41.94
CA ASP A 60 27.90 -13.40 -43.05
C ASP A 60 27.48 -11.96 -43.39
N ASN A 61 26.17 -11.67 -43.36
CA ASN A 61 25.64 -10.31 -43.58
C ASN A 61 26.11 -9.36 -42.46
N TYR A 62 26.12 -9.84 -41.22
CA TYR A 62 26.59 -9.11 -40.05
C TYR A 62 28.10 -8.77 -40.16
N ILE A 63 28.92 -9.74 -40.56
CA ILE A 63 30.36 -9.54 -40.80
C ILE A 63 30.61 -8.53 -41.93
N GLU A 64 29.83 -8.57 -43.01
CA GLU A 64 29.96 -7.60 -44.12
C GLU A 64 29.72 -6.15 -43.63
N ARG A 65 28.74 -5.92 -42.76
CA ARG A 65 28.49 -4.58 -42.18
C ARG A 65 29.55 -4.14 -41.19
N LEU A 66 30.13 -5.06 -40.41
CA LEU A 66 31.29 -4.75 -39.56
C LEU A 66 32.51 -4.35 -40.40
N ASN A 67 32.73 -5.04 -41.53
CA ASN A 67 33.81 -4.70 -42.46
C ASN A 67 33.61 -3.33 -43.13
N ASP A 68 32.38 -2.94 -43.44
CA ASP A 68 32.04 -1.58 -43.95
C ASP A 68 32.49 -0.47 -42.98
N LEU A 69 32.45 -0.73 -41.67
CA LEU A 69 32.95 0.16 -40.62
C LEU A 69 34.47 0.06 -40.36
N ASN A 70 35.19 -0.75 -41.14
CA ASN A 70 36.59 -1.11 -40.96
C ASN A 70 36.90 -1.56 -39.52
N ILE A 71 36.03 -2.42 -38.96
CA ILE A 71 36.23 -2.98 -37.62
C ILE A 71 37.39 -3.97 -37.65
N ASP A 72 38.38 -3.73 -36.79
CA ASP A 72 39.44 -4.67 -36.49
C ASP A 72 38.97 -5.57 -35.35
N PHE A 73 38.66 -6.83 -35.67
CA PHE A 73 38.06 -7.77 -34.72
C PHE A 73 38.95 -8.00 -33.48
N GLU A 74 40.28 -7.93 -33.61
CA GLU A 74 41.20 -8.10 -32.49
C GLU A 74 41.19 -6.91 -31.51
N LYS A 75 40.60 -5.77 -31.91
CA LYS A 75 40.45 -4.56 -31.10
C LYS A 75 39.04 -4.36 -30.54
N ILE A 76 38.15 -5.34 -30.69
CA ILE A 76 36.88 -5.33 -29.97
C ILE A 76 37.19 -5.62 -28.50
N ASP A 77 36.84 -4.70 -27.61
CA ASP A 77 37.09 -4.87 -26.18
C ASP A 77 35.94 -5.59 -25.48
N TYR A 78 34.70 -5.29 -25.88
CA TYR A 78 33.51 -5.81 -25.22
C TYR A 78 32.45 -6.29 -26.21
N ILE A 79 31.83 -7.43 -25.90
CA ILE A 79 30.61 -7.91 -26.53
C ILE A 79 29.53 -7.94 -25.43
N VAL A 80 28.67 -6.92 -25.43
CA VAL A 80 27.52 -6.85 -24.52
C VAL A 80 26.44 -7.78 -25.07
N VAL A 81 26.07 -8.79 -24.28
CA VAL A 81 24.97 -9.71 -24.61
C VAL A 81 23.86 -9.48 -23.60
N SER A 82 22.84 -8.75 -24.02
CA SER A 82 21.74 -8.36 -23.14
C SER A 82 20.76 -9.50 -22.90
N HIS A 83 20.71 -10.46 -23.82
CA HIS A 83 19.81 -11.61 -23.79
C HIS A 83 20.38 -12.76 -24.65
N THR A 84 20.17 -14.01 -24.22
CA THR A 84 20.86 -15.18 -24.81
C THR A 84 20.02 -16.05 -25.73
N GLU A 85 18.82 -15.62 -26.13
CA GLU A 85 18.04 -16.35 -27.13
C GLU A 85 18.81 -16.45 -28.47
N PRO A 86 18.77 -17.62 -29.18
CA PRO A 86 19.68 -17.89 -30.29
C PRO A 86 19.56 -16.95 -31.50
N ASP A 87 18.52 -16.14 -31.58
CA ASP A 87 18.34 -15.15 -32.62
C ASP A 87 19.12 -13.85 -32.39
N HIS A 88 19.56 -13.60 -31.15
CA HIS A 88 20.48 -12.51 -30.79
C HIS A 88 21.88 -13.04 -30.44
N ALA A 89 21.95 -14.20 -29.78
CA ALA A 89 23.21 -14.78 -29.29
C ALA A 89 23.74 -15.94 -30.15
N GLY A 90 23.02 -16.37 -31.18
CA GLY A 90 23.38 -17.56 -31.96
C GLY A 90 24.70 -17.48 -32.72
N SER A 91 25.24 -16.27 -32.91
CA SER A 91 26.53 -16.06 -33.57
C SER A 91 27.66 -15.69 -32.61
N VAL A 92 27.43 -15.66 -31.29
CA VAL A 92 28.44 -15.26 -30.29
C VAL A 92 29.68 -16.14 -30.37
N GLU A 93 29.52 -17.45 -30.54
CA GLU A 93 30.64 -18.38 -30.67
C GLU A 93 31.55 -18.00 -31.84
N LYS A 94 30.97 -17.80 -33.03
CA LYS A 94 31.69 -17.43 -34.25
C LYS A 94 32.34 -16.05 -34.14
N LEU A 95 31.67 -15.10 -33.50
CA LEU A 95 32.23 -13.77 -33.26
C LEU A 95 33.44 -13.84 -32.32
N LEU A 96 33.39 -14.63 -31.25
CA LEU A 96 34.52 -14.82 -30.33
C LEU A 96 35.75 -15.46 -30.99
N ASP A 97 35.56 -16.28 -32.04
CA ASP A 97 36.70 -16.83 -32.80
C ASP A 97 37.47 -15.75 -33.58
N LEU A 98 36.78 -14.68 -33.97
CA LEU A 98 37.35 -13.51 -34.64
C LEU A 98 37.86 -12.48 -33.61
N ALA A 99 37.05 -12.20 -32.59
CA ALA A 99 37.28 -11.19 -31.56
C ALA A 99 37.92 -11.80 -30.31
N LYS A 100 39.11 -12.40 -30.47
CA LYS A 100 39.76 -13.24 -29.43
C LYS A 100 40.10 -12.50 -28.13
N ASN A 101 40.20 -11.19 -28.17
CA ASN A 101 40.55 -10.34 -27.01
C ASN A 101 39.30 -9.73 -26.35
N ALA A 102 38.11 -9.93 -26.91
CA ALA A 102 36.89 -9.33 -26.40
C ALA A 102 36.42 -10.03 -25.13
N LYS A 103 35.90 -9.24 -24.20
CA LYS A 103 35.20 -9.75 -23.01
C LYS A 103 33.70 -9.70 -23.22
N VAL A 104 33.02 -10.80 -22.90
CA VAL A 104 31.55 -10.82 -22.88
C VAL A 104 31.05 -10.05 -21.66
N VAL A 105 30.17 -9.08 -21.84
CA VAL A 105 29.54 -8.33 -20.74
C VAL A 105 28.07 -8.71 -20.70
N ALA A 106 27.62 -9.35 -19.63
CA ALA A 106 26.25 -9.83 -19.51
C ALA A 106 25.85 -10.06 -18.05
N SER A 107 24.57 -10.35 -17.78
CA SER A 107 24.16 -10.78 -16.43
C SER A 107 24.82 -12.10 -16.03
N GLU A 108 24.92 -12.38 -14.72
CA GLU A 108 25.42 -13.69 -14.25
C GLU A 108 24.64 -14.86 -14.85
N THR A 109 23.34 -14.69 -15.06
CA THR A 109 22.47 -15.70 -15.67
C THR A 109 22.81 -15.89 -17.15
N ALA A 110 22.97 -14.80 -17.90
CA ALA A 110 23.39 -14.84 -19.31
C ALA A 110 24.76 -15.51 -19.46
N ILE A 111 25.72 -15.23 -18.57
CA ILE A 111 27.04 -15.90 -18.61
C ILE A 111 26.92 -17.41 -18.43
N LYS A 112 26.03 -17.88 -17.55
CA LYS A 112 25.78 -19.32 -17.38
C LYS A 112 25.19 -19.93 -18.65
N TYR A 113 24.23 -19.26 -19.28
CA TYR A 113 23.63 -19.74 -20.54
C TYR A 113 24.62 -19.71 -21.71
N LEU A 114 25.41 -18.64 -21.84
CA LEU A 114 26.42 -18.52 -22.89
C LEU A 114 27.49 -19.58 -22.79
N LYS A 115 27.89 -20.04 -21.60
CA LYS A 115 28.81 -21.18 -21.47
C LYS A 115 28.27 -22.45 -22.14
N GLU A 116 26.97 -22.70 -22.00
CA GLU A 116 26.30 -23.85 -22.63
C GLU A 116 26.00 -23.63 -24.12
N ILE A 117 25.79 -22.38 -24.55
CA ILE A 117 25.60 -22.05 -25.98
C ILE A 117 26.92 -22.13 -26.73
N VAL A 118 27.96 -21.50 -26.19
CA VAL A 118 29.27 -21.32 -26.81
C VAL A 118 30.16 -22.56 -26.65
N ASN A 119 29.97 -23.35 -25.59
CA ASN A 119 30.71 -24.61 -25.34
C ASN A 119 32.25 -24.47 -25.31
N LYS A 120 32.77 -23.27 -25.01
CA LYS A 120 34.19 -22.98 -24.82
C LYS A 120 34.39 -21.89 -23.77
N ASP A 121 35.60 -21.81 -23.21
CA ASP A 121 35.96 -20.74 -22.30
C ASP A 121 36.06 -19.40 -23.04
N PHE A 122 35.58 -18.34 -22.39
CA PHE A 122 35.70 -16.95 -22.85
C PHE A 122 35.87 -16.03 -21.64
N GLU A 123 36.55 -14.91 -21.81
CA GLU A 123 36.63 -13.88 -20.77
C GLU A 123 35.31 -13.12 -20.67
N TYR A 124 34.90 -12.77 -19.46
CA TYR A 124 33.65 -12.07 -19.25
C TYR A 124 33.70 -11.08 -18.09
N VAL A 125 32.74 -10.16 -18.09
CA VAL A 125 32.38 -9.25 -17.01
C VAL A 125 30.91 -9.49 -16.70
N ALA A 126 30.62 -10.05 -15.53
CA ALA A 126 29.25 -10.17 -15.06
C ALA A 126 28.79 -8.82 -14.49
N VAL A 127 27.62 -8.35 -14.89
CA VAL A 127 27.04 -7.07 -14.45
C VAL A 127 25.69 -7.28 -13.77
N THR A 128 25.38 -6.42 -12.81
CA THR A 128 24.09 -6.33 -12.12
C THR A 128 23.51 -4.91 -12.22
N ASP A 129 22.37 -4.70 -11.56
CA ASP A 129 21.66 -3.43 -11.52
C ASP A 129 22.54 -2.29 -10.97
N GLY A 130 22.69 -1.22 -11.75
CA GLY A 130 23.47 -0.03 -11.39
C GLY A 130 24.97 -0.12 -11.65
N ASP A 131 25.48 -1.27 -12.12
CA ASP A 131 26.88 -1.38 -12.52
C ASP A 131 27.18 -0.45 -13.70
N THR A 132 28.43 0.02 -13.77
CA THR A 132 28.88 0.89 -14.86
C THR A 132 30.20 0.43 -15.46
N LEU A 133 30.38 0.73 -16.75
CA LEU A 133 31.59 0.44 -17.51
C LEU A 133 31.95 1.64 -18.41
N SER A 134 33.12 2.24 -18.18
CA SER A 134 33.63 3.32 -19.03
C SER A 134 34.35 2.77 -20.26
N ILE A 135 34.17 3.45 -21.40
CA ILE A 135 34.85 3.18 -22.67
C ILE A 135 35.72 4.37 -23.14
N GLY A 136 36.11 5.22 -22.19
CA GLY A 136 36.83 6.47 -22.40
C GLY A 136 35.91 7.68 -22.22
N ASP A 137 35.35 8.17 -23.31
CA ASP A 137 34.48 9.35 -23.37
C ASP A 137 32.99 9.04 -23.12
N LYS A 138 32.64 7.76 -22.98
CA LYS A 138 31.27 7.30 -22.72
C LYS A 138 31.21 6.28 -21.59
N THR A 139 30.06 6.20 -20.94
CA THR A 139 29.76 5.34 -19.80
C THR A 139 28.53 4.50 -20.08
N LEU A 140 28.70 3.17 -20.00
CA LEU A 140 27.61 2.20 -20.03
C LEU A 140 27.11 1.97 -18.60
N GLU A 141 25.81 2.01 -18.40
CA GLU A 141 25.14 1.67 -17.14
C GLU A 141 24.15 0.54 -17.37
N PHE A 142 24.18 -0.48 -16.51
CA PHE A 142 23.42 -1.71 -16.70
C PHE A 142 22.23 -1.79 -15.74
N PHE A 143 21.10 -2.29 -16.24
CA PHE A 143 19.88 -2.50 -15.46
C PHE A 143 19.47 -3.95 -15.55
N SER A 144 19.29 -4.61 -14.41
CA SER A 144 18.79 -5.99 -14.38
C SER A 144 17.27 -6.00 -14.53
N VAL A 145 16.77 -6.60 -15.61
CA VAL A 145 15.34 -6.60 -15.96
C VAL A 145 14.85 -8.03 -16.29
N PRO A 146 14.98 -8.97 -15.34
CA PRO A 146 14.69 -10.38 -15.59
C PRO A 146 13.22 -10.62 -15.94
N MET A 147 12.99 -11.71 -16.68
CA MET A 147 11.70 -12.11 -17.22
C MET A 147 11.15 -11.14 -18.27
N LEU A 148 12.02 -10.48 -19.05
CA LEU A 148 11.66 -9.65 -20.20
C LEU A 148 12.41 -10.11 -21.47
N HIS A 149 12.14 -11.30 -22.01
CA HIS A 149 11.18 -12.30 -21.53
C HIS A 149 11.85 -13.48 -20.80
N TRP A 150 13.19 -13.53 -20.76
CA TRP A 150 13.95 -14.56 -20.06
C TRP A 150 14.61 -14.07 -18.76
N PRO A 151 15.07 -14.97 -17.88
CA PRO A 151 15.68 -14.62 -16.60
C PRO A 151 17.01 -13.86 -16.69
N ASP A 152 17.60 -13.77 -17.88
CA ASP A 152 18.95 -13.23 -18.11
C ASP A 152 18.97 -11.78 -18.63
N THR A 153 17.81 -11.23 -19.01
CA THR A 153 17.69 -9.93 -19.67
C THR A 153 18.26 -8.77 -18.85
N ILE A 154 19.06 -7.92 -19.50
CA ILE A 154 19.51 -6.62 -19.01
C ILE A 154 19.18 -5.50 -20.01
N TYR A 155 19.14 -4.25 -19.53
CA TYR A 155 19.26 -3.08 -20.40
C TYR A 155 20.64 -2.45 -20.23
N THR A 156 21.12 -1.77 -21.27
CA THR A 156 22.33 -0.95 -21.19
C THR A 156 22.03 0.49 -21.61
N TYR A 157 22.28 1.45 -20.73
CA TYR A 157 22.13 2.87 -20.99
C TYR A 157 23.50 3.51 -21.24
N ILE A 158 23.63 4.20 -22.38
CA ILE A 158 24.82 4.97 -22.76
C ILE A 158 24.57 6.41 -22.32
N LYS A 159 25.15 6.80 -21.17
CA LYS A 159 24.78 8.04 -20.44
C LYS A 159 24.90 9.30 -21.29
N GLU A 160 26.03 9.46 -21.96
CA GLU A 160 26.38 10.65 -22.72
C GLU A 160 25.60 10.74 -24.03
N ASP A 161 25.21 9.59 -24.59
CA ASP A 161 24.42 9.50 -25.82
C ASP A 161 22.92 9.44 -25.56
N LYS A 162 22.45 9.40 -24.29
CA LYS A 162 21.01 9.28 -23.95
C LYS A 162 20.31 8.09 -24.60
N THR A 163 21.08 7.02 -24.86
CA THR A 163 20.66 5.89 -25.67
C THR A 163 20.49 4.65 -24.82
N LEU A 164 19.33 3.99 -24.93
CA LEU A 164 19.01 2.76 -24.22
C LEU A 164 19.03 1.56 -25.18
N VAL A 165 19.86 0.55 -24.90
CA VAL A 165 19.87 -0.74 -25.62
C VAL A 165 19.06 -1.74 -24.80
N THR A 166 18.03 -2.33 -25.42
CA THR A 166 16.97 -3.06 -24.69
C THR A 166 16.77 -4.50 -25.14
N CYS A 167 17.44 -4.91 -26.23
CA CYS A 167 17.14 -6.17 -26.91
C CYS A 167 15.63 -6.30 -27.17
N ASP A 168 14.96 -7.35 -26.72
CA ASP A 168 13.55 -7.61 -27.04
C ASP A 168 12.56 -6.52 -26.61
N SER A 169 12.82 -5.85 -25.49
CA SER A 169 11.92 -4.81 -24.99
C SER A 169 11.81 -3.65 -25.97
N PHE A 170 10.57 -3.18 -26.16
CA PHE A 170 10.20 -2.14 -27.12
C PHE A 170 10.49 -2.50 -28.60
N GLY A 171 10.82 -3.76 -28.89
CA GLY A 171 11.02 -4.27 -30.24
C GLY A 171 9.74 -4.70 -30.95
N SER A 172 9.88 -5.07 -32.23
CA SER A 172 8.78 -5.60 -33.06
C SER A 172 9.31 -6.50 -34.18
N HIS A 173 8.54 -7.50 -34.59
CA HIS A 173 8.82 -8.23 -35.83
C HIS A 173 8.33 -7.43 -37.04
N TYR A 174 9.12 -6.41 -37.40
CA TYR A 174 8.86 -5.51 -38.52
C TYR A 174 10.16 -5.23 -39.27
N SER A 175 10.26 -5.71 -40.51
CA SER A 175 11.44 -5.50 -41.34
C SER A 175 11.28 -4.26 -42.22
N ASN A 176 12.15 -3.26 -42.04
CA ASN A 176 12.18 -2.06 -42.86
C ASN A 176 13.64 -1.64 -43.12
N ASP A 177 13.97 -1.24 -44.35
CA ASP A 177 15.33 -0.91 -44.78
C ASP A 177 15.88 0.39 -44.17
N LYS A 178 15.00 1.29 -43.70
CA LYS A 178 15.37 2.51 -42.97
C LYS A 178 15.96 2.21 -41.59
N ILE A 179 15.57 1.09 -40.96
CA ILE A 179 15.99 0.66 -39.62
C ILE A 179 15.65 1.66 -38.49
N VAL A 180 15.08 2.82 -38.77
CA VAL A 180 14.64 3.82 -37.78
C VAL A 180 13.14 4.03 -37.85
N ASN A 181 12.53 4.49 -36.77
CA ASN A 181 11.08 4.69 -36.67
C ASN A 181 10.56 5.97 -37.36
N THR A 182 11.33 6.57 -38.26
CA THR A 182 10.87 7.62 -39.19
C THR A 182 10.12 6.98 -40.36
N LEU A 183 8.83 6.71 -40.12
CA LEU A 183 7.95 5.95 -41.01
C LEU A 183 6.90 6.86 -41.63
N ASP A 184 6.46 6.54 -42.86
CA ASP A 184 5.25 7.13 -43.43
C ASP A 184 3.97 6.55 -42.81
N GLU A 185 2.81 7.11 -43.14
CA GLU A 185 1.53 6.73 -42.52
C GLU A 185 1.17 5.24 -42.68
N ASN A 186 1.51 4.62 -43.82
CA ASN A 186 1.23 3.20 -44.04
C ASN A 186 2.24 2.34 -43.27
N GLU A 187 3.51 2.72 -43.32
CA GLU A 187 4.58 2.04 -42.58
C GLU A 187 4.34 2.11 -41.06
N GLU A 188 3.92 3.26 -40.51
CA GLU A 188 3.61 3.42 -39.08
C GLU A 188 2.46 2.50 -38.65
N LYS A 189 1.43 2.37 -39.49
CA LYS A 189 0.31 1.46 -39.21
C LYS A 189 0.76 0.00 -39.12
N ASP A 190 1.51 -0.47 -40.10
CA ASP A 190 2.01 -1.85 -40.14
C ASP A 190 3.00 -2.12 -39.00
N TYR A 191 3.84 -1.14 -38.66
CA TYR A 191 4.72 -1.20 -37.49
C TYR A 191 3.95 -1.30 -36.19
N LEU A 192 2.91 -0.48 -35.97
CA LEU A 192 2.10 -0.52 -34.75
C LEU A 192 1.33 -1.84 -34.60
N ASP A 193 0.87 -2.43 -35.71
CA ASP A 193 0.28 -3.77 -35.73
C ASP A 193 1.29 -4.83 -35.29
N ALA A 194 2.50 -4.80 -35.88
CA ALA A 194 3.60 -5.70 -35.51
C ALA A 194 4.03 -5.52 -34.05
N LEU A 195 4.12 -4.28 -33.58
CA LEU A 195 4.49 -3.91 -32.22
C LEU A 195 3.48 -4.45 -31.20
N ARG A 196 2.18 -4.28 -31.48
CA ARG A 196 1.12 -4.79 -30.61
C ARG A 196 1.16 -6.31 -30.54
N TYR A 197 1.29 -6.98 -31.68
CA TYR A 197 1.35 -8.43 -31.73
C TYR A 197 2.59 -8.99 -31.02
N TYR A 198 3.76 -8.36 -31.23
CA TYR A 198 5.00 -8.68 -30.55
C TYR A 198 4.84 -8.57 -29.03
N TYR A 199 4.25 -7.46 -28.56
CA TYR A 199 3.95 -7.28 -27.15
C TYR A 199 3.03 -8.38 -26.61
N ASP A 200 1.87 -8.62 -27.23
CA ASP A 200 0.88 -9.58 -26.72
C ASP A 200 1.45 -11.01 -26.60
N CYS A 201 2.29 -11.40 -27.57
CA CYS A 201 2.89 -12.75 -27.62
C CYS A 201 4.09 -12.91 -26.68
N ILE A 202 4.99 -11.93 -26.60
CA ILE A 202 6.29 -12.07 -25.93
C ILE A 202 6.29 -11.37 -24.57
N MET A 203 5.86 -10.11 -24.51
CA MET A 203 5.96 -9.28 -23.30
C MET A 203 4.71 -9.33 -22.42
N GLY A 204 3.55 -9.58 -23.01
CA GLY A 204 2.23 -9.64 -22.36
C GLY A 204 2.11 -10.65 -21.22
N PRO A 205 2.81 -11.80 -21.23
CA PRO A 205 2.89 -12.69 -20.07
C PRO A 205 3.67 -12.12 -18.87
N PHE A 206 4.48 -11.08 -19.08
CA PHE A 206 5.43 -10.53 -18.10
C PHE A 206 5.12 -9.08 -17.70
N LYS A 207 3.85 -8.66 -17.78
CA LYS A 207 3.40 -7.30 -17.44
C LYS A 207 3.98 -6.75 -16.12
N PRO A 208 3.98 -7.50 -14.98
CA PRO A 208 4.57 -6.98 -13.74
C PRO A 208 6.06 -6.65 -13.87
N SER A 209 6.83 -7.52 -14.53
CA SER A 209 8.25 -7.28 -14.80
C SER A 209 8.46 -6.08 -15.72
N MET A 210 7.59 -5.91 -16.72
CA MET A 210 7.65 -4.75 -17.63
C MET A 210 7.41 -3.43 -16.89
N VAL A 211 6.41 -3.38 -15.99
CA VAL A 211 6.18 -2.21 -15.14
C VAL A 211 7.40 -1.91 -14.29
N THR A 212 7.98 -2.91 -13.60
CA THR A 212 9.19 -2.73 -12.80
C THR A 212 10.37 -2.22 -13.63
N ALA A 213 10.58 -2.77 -14.83
CA ALA A 213 11.66 -2.34 -15.72
C ALA A 213 11.48 -0.89 -16.19
N ILE A 214 10.25 -0.48 -16.56
CA ILE A 214 9.97 0.89 -16.97
C ILE A 214 10.15 1.87 -15.81
N GLU A 215 9.74 1.50 -14.59
CA GLU A 215 9.96 2.31 -13.39
C GLU A 215 11.45 2.54 -13.10
N LYS A 216 12.32 1.54 -13.36
CA LYS A 216 13.78 1.69 -13.19
C LYS A 216 14.39 2.73 -14.14
N ILE A 217 13.85 2.85 -15.35
CA ILE A 217 14.38 3.74 -16.39
C ILE A 217 13.58 5.06 -16.52
N LYS A 218 12.62 5.32 -15.63
CA LYS A 218 11.68 6.44 -15.79
C LYS A 218 12.35 7.82 -15.71
N ASP A 219 13.39 7.92 -14.88
CA ASP A 219 14.12 9.16 -14.61
C ASP A 219 15.31 9.36 -15.56
N LEU A 220 15.56 8.40 -16.47
CA LEU A 220 16.58 8.52 -17.50
C LEU A 220 16.11 9.44 -18.62
N ASP A 221 17.00 10.33 -19.06
CA ASP A 221 16.79 11.16 -20.24
C ASP A 221 17.07 10.35 -21.50
N ILE A 222 16.03 9.70 -22.05
CA ILE A 222 16.13 8.79 -23.19
C ILE A 222 15.62 9.47 -24.45
N ASP A 223 16.52 9.72 -25.40
CA ASP A 223 16.16 10.23 -26.74
C ASP A 223 16.33 9.18 -27.84
N THR A 224 16.90 8.00 -27.54
CA THR A 224 17.02 6.89 -28.49
C THR A 224 16.90 5.53 -27.79
N VAL A 225 16.13 4.61 -28.38
CA VAL A 225 16.06 3.21 -27.94
C VAL A 225 16.50 2.29 -29.08
N CYS A 226 17.42 1.38 -28.78
CA CYS A 226 18.02 0.41 -29.68
C CYS A 226 17.52 -1.01 -29.31
N PRO A 227 16.39 -1.48 -29.87
CA PRO A 227 15.86 -2.82 -29.62
C PRO A 227 16.60 -3.88 -30.45
N GLY A 228 16.43 -5.15 -30.11
CA GLY A 228 16.95 -6.32 -30.83
C GLY A 228 16.16 -6.64 -32.11
N HIS A 229 14.91 -6.16 -32.19
CA HIS A 229 14.04 -6.35 -33.36
C HIS A 229 13.32 -5.07 -33.76
N GLY A 230 13.14 -4.90 -35.06
CA GLY A 230 12.37 -3.81 -35.64
C GLY A 230 13.15 -2.50 -35.69
N PRO A 231 12.44 -1.37 -35.87
CA PRO A 231 13.06 -0.05 -35.98
C PRO A 231 13.72 0.41 -34.68
N VAL A 232 14.88 1.07 -34.79
CA VAL A 232 15.49 1.90 -33.75
C VAL A 232 14.60 3.12 -33.51
N LEU A 233 14.28 3.39 -32.25
CA LEU A 233 13.38 4.47 -31.88
C LEU A 233 14.19 5.76 -31.70
N THR A 234 14.30 6.55 -32.76
CA THR A 234 14.97 7.85 -32.76
C THR A 234 14.00 9.03 -32.65
N GLU A 235 12.73 8.82 -33.00
CA GLU A 235 11.67 9.81 -32.90
C GLU A 235 10.72 9.47 -31.76
N ASN A 236 10.68 10.34 -30.74
CA ASN A 236 9.82 10.22 -29.56
C ASN A 236 9.76 8.78 -28.97
N PRO A 237 10.91 8.19 -28.59
CA PRO A 237 10.94 6.83 -28.05
C PRO A 237 10.03 6.65 -26.82
N ARG A 238 9.82 7.73 -26.07
CA ARG A 238 8.93 7.73 -24.91
C ARG A 238 7.50 7.34 -25.25
N LYS A 239 6.99 7.66 -26.46
CA LYS A 239 5.68 7.20 -26.95
C LYS A 239 5.54 5.68 -26.88
N ILE A 240 6.57 4.93 -27.28
CA ILE A 240 6.55 3.46 -27.28
C ILE A 240 6.72 2.90 -25.86
N ILE A 241 7.61 3.51 -25.06
CA ILE A 241 7.78 3.13 -23.65
C ILE A 241 6.47 3.31 -22.88
N ASP A 242 5.81 4.46 -23.03
CA ASP A 242 4.54 4.75 -22.37
C ASP A 242 3.41 3.85 -22.89
N LEU A 243 3.46 3.46 -24.17
CA LEU A 243 2.50 2.49 -24.73
C LEU A 243 2.66 1.11 -24.07
N TYR A 244 3.89 0.62 -23.93
CA TYR A 244 4.19 -0.63 -23.21
C TYR A 244 3.77 -0.55 -21.74
N TYR A 245 4.04 0.59 -21.08
CA TYR A 245 3.60 0.84 -19.71
C TYR A 245 2.07 0.78 -19.60
N ASN A 246 1.36 1.47 -20.50
CA ASN A 246 -0.10 1.48 -20.53
C ASN A 246 -0.68 0.08 -20.81
N TRP A 247 -0.12 -0.68 -21.75
CA TRP A 247 -0.52 -2.07 -21.98
C TRP A 247 -0.21 -3.00 -20.80
N SER A 248 0.74 -2.64 -19.95
CA SER A 248 1.12 -3.42 -18.76
C SER A 248 0.26 -3.07 -17.54
N VAL A 249 -0.04 -1.78 -17.34
CA VAL A 249 -0.80 -1.26 -16.19
C VAL A 249 -2.30 -1.28 -16.43
N ASN A 250 -2.76 -0.76 -17.58
CA ASN A 250 -4.19 -0.52 -17.83
C ASN A 250 -4.90 -1.73 -18.46
N GLU A 251 -4.14 -2.66 -19.04
CA GLU A 251 -4.68 -3.90 -19.62
C GLU A 251 -4.31 -5.13 -18.78
N GLN A 252 -4.10 -4.98 -17.47
CA GLN A 252 -4.28 -6.14 -16.59
C GLN A 252 -5.70 -6.64 -16.84
N ILE A 253 -5.85 -7.84 -17.41
CA ILE A 253 -7.16 -8.40 -17.73
C ILE A 253 -7.88 -8.58 -16.40
N LYS A 254 -8.71 -7.60 -16.06
CA LYS A 254 -9.54 -7.65 -14.88
C LYS A 254 -10.51 -8.80 -15.10
N LEU A 255 -10.36 -9.85 -14.29
CA LEU A 255 -11.26 -10.97 -14.37
C LEU A 255 -12.67 -10.50 -14.04
N GLU A 256 -13.56 -10.60 -15.02
CA GLU A 256 -14.95 -10.25 -14.90
C GLU A 256 -15.68 -11.30 -14.08
N LYS A 257 -16.77 -10.91 -13.42
CA LYS A 257 -17.66 -11.80 -12.67
C LYS A 257 -18.49 -12.66 -13.63
N GLU A 258 -17.78 -13.40 -14.49
CA GLU A 258 -18.30 -14.27 -15.52
C GLU A 258 -17.84 -15.72 -15.31
N VAL A 259 -18.70 -16.67 -15.65
CA VAL A 259 -18.38 -18.10 -15.80
C VAL A 259 -18.54 -18.47 -17.26
N THR A 260 -17.48 -18.97 -17.88
CA THR A 260 -17.54 -19.49 -19.25
C THR A 260 -17.65 -21.01 -19.24
N ILE A 261 -18.75 -21.52 -19.80
CA ILE A 261 -19.02 -22.94 -20.00
C ILE A 261 -18.83 -23.22 -21.49
N CYS A 262 -17.84 -24.05 -21.83
CA CYS A 262 -17.66 -24.52 -23.21
C CYS A 262 -17.81 -26.05 -23.24
N TYR A 263 -18.63 -26.56 -24.15
CA TYR A 263 -18.92 -27.99 -24.21
C TYR A 263 -18.99 -28.50 -25.65
N VAL A 264 -18.79 -29.82 -25.80
CA VAL A 264 -19.12 -30.59 -26.98
C VAL A 264 -20.05 -31.74 -26.57
N SER A 265 -20.95 -32.17 -27.45
CA SER A 265 -21.94 -33.20 -27.11
C SER A 265 -22.28 -34.06 -28.32
N ALA A 266 -22.01 -35.37 -28.25
CA ALA A 266 -22.30 -36.31 -29.35
C ALA A 266 -23.78 -36.72 -29.42
N HIS A 267 -24.42 -36.95 -28.27
CA HIS A 267 -25.80 -37.44 -28.18
C HIS A 267 -26.73 -36.52 -27.37
N GLY A 268 -26.30 -35.27 -27.11
CA GLY A 268 -27.08 -34.29 -26.35
C GLY A 268 -26.95 -34.39 -24.83
N TYR A 269 -26.38 -35.45 -24.26
CA TYR A 269 -26.34 -35.62 -22.79
C TYR A 269 -25.43 -34.62 -22.07
N THR A 270 -24.23 -34.38 -22.61
CA THR A 270 -23.33 -33.34 -22.06
C THR A 270 -23.94 -31.93 -22.23
N LYS A 271 -24.69 -31.71 -23.32
CA LYS A 271 -25.47 -30.47 -23.53
C LYS A 271 -26.53 -30.25 -22.45
N ILE A 272 -27.31 -31.29 -22.11
CA ILE A 272 -28.31 -31.23 -21.03
C ILE A 272 -27.64 -30.80 -19.72
N MET A 273 -26.46 -31.36 -19.40
CA MET A 273 -25.72 -30.99 -18.21
C MET A 273 -25.23 -29.53 -18.26
N ALA A 274 -24.71 -29.07 -19.40
CA ALA A 274 -24.23 -27.70 -19.58
C ALA A 274 -25.35 -26.67 -19.38
N GLU A 275 -26.53 -26.94 -19.93
CA GLU A 275 -27.73 -26.10 -19.76
C GLU A 275 -28.22 -26.09 -18.30
N ALA A 276 -28.18 -27.24 -17.62
CA ALA A 276 -28.54 -27.34 -16.20
C ALA A 276 -27.56 -26.57 -15.29
N ILE A 277 -26.25 -26.69 -15.53
CA ILE A 277 -25.21 -25.92 -14.81
C ILE A 277 -25.47 -24.42 -14.99
N LYS A 278 -25.67 -23.96 -16.23
CA LYS A 278 -25.98 -22.56 -16.52
C LYS A 278 -27.18 -22.07 -15.72
N ALA A 279 -28.30 -22.79 -15.81
CA ALA A 279 -29.53 -22.44 -15.12
C ALA A 279 -29.35 -22.39 -13.60
N TYR A 280 -28.54 -23.29 -13.04
CA TYR A 280 -28.22 -23.29 -11.61
C TYR A 280 -27.38 -22.07 -11.21
N ILE A 281 -26.33 -21.72 -11.97
CA ILE A 281 -25.47 -20.56 -11.68
C ILE A 281 -26.27 -19.25 -11.76
N GLU A 282 -27.05 -19.06 -12.83
CA GLU A 282 -27.88 -17.86 -13.02
C GLU A 282 -28.96 -17.72 -11.94
N LYS A 283 -29.45 -18.84 -11.40
CA LYS A 283 -30.45 -18.83 -10.32
C LYS A 283 -29.86 -18.52 -8.94
N ASN A 284 -28.63 -18.95 -8.67
CA ASN A 284 -28.05 -18.96 -7.31
C ASN A 284 -26.88 -17.98 -7.14
N SER A 285 -26.55 -17.19 -8.15
CA SER A 285 -25.46 -16.21 -8.09
C SER A 285 -25.69 -15.06 -9.07
N ASP A 286 -24.89 -14.01 -8.94
CA ASP A 286 -24.85 -12.86 -9.84
C ASP A 286 -23.74 -12.97 -10.90
N TYR A 287 -23.14 -14.16 -11.08
CA TYR A 287 -22.20 -14.39 -12.17
C TYR A 287 -22.93 -14.42 -13.51
N LYS A 288 -22.42 -13.67 -14.48
CA LYS A 288 -22.87 -13.79 -15.86
C LYS A 288 -22.32 -15.07 -16.47
N VAL A 289 -23.18 -15.87 -17.11
CA VAL A 289 -22.78 -17.17 -17.67
C VAL A 289 -22.71 -17.10 -19.20
N ASN A 290 -21.53 -17.35 -19.76
CA ASN A 290 -21.35 -17.54 -21.20
C ASN A 290 -21.40 -19.04 -21.49
N LEU A 291 -22.27 -19.48 -22.40
CA LEU A 291 -22.43 -20.89 -22.76
C LEU A 291 -22.10 -21.08 -24.24
N PHE A 292 -21.08 -21.87 -24.53
CA PHE A 292 -20.57 -22.13 -25.87
C PHE A 292 -20.64 -23.62 -26.21
N ASP A 293 -21.27 -23.93 -27.34
CA ASP A 293 -21.03 -25.19 -28.04
C ASP A 293 -19.80 -25.01 -28.93
N VAL A 294 -18.72 -25.75 -28.67
CA VAL A 294 -17.44 -25.58 -29.38
C VAL A 294 -17.50 -25.97 -30.86
N ILE A 295 -18.58 -26.63 -31.30
CA ILE A 295 -18.81 -26.93 -32.72
C ILE A 295 -19.46 -25.75 -33.44
N GLU A 296 -20.32 -25.02 -32.75
CA GLU A 296 -21.16 -23.96 -33.35
C GLU A 296 -20.57 -22.55 -33.17
N HIS A 297 -19.54 -22.40 -32.33
CA HIS A 297 -18.90 -21.11 -32.02
C HIS A 297 -17.43 -21.09 -32.43
N LYS A 298 -16.94 -19.91 -32.81
CA LYS A 298 -15.53 -19.73 -33.18
C LYS A 298 -14.64 -19.88 -31.95
N GLN A 299 -13.54 -20.60 -32.11
CA GLN A 299 -12.55 -20.81 -31.05
C GLN A 299 -12.02 -19.50 -30.47
N GLU A 300 -11.77 -18.49 -31.32
CA GLU A 300 -11.32 -17.16 -30.92
C GLU A 300 -12.25 -16.49 -29.91
N ASP A 301 -13.57 -16.56 -30.14
CA ASP A 301 -14.59 -15.96 -29.26
C ASP A 301 -14.62 -16.67 -27.89
N ILE A 302 -14.45 -17.99 -27.90
CA ILE A 302 -14.41 -18.80 -26.68
C ILE A 302 -13.16 -18.47 -25.86
N LEU A 303 -11.99 -18.41 -26.50
CA LEU A 303 -10.73 -18.08 -25.85
C LEU A 303 -10.73 -16.64 -25.30
N ALA A 304 -11.31 -15.69 -26.02
CA ALA A 304 -11.50 -14.33 -25.55
C ALA A 304 -12.35 -14.29 -24.26
N LYS A 305 -13.44 -15.08 -24.21
CA LYS A 305 -14.27 -15.18 -23.00
C LYS A 305 -13.60 -15.93 -21.84
N ILE A 306 -12.86 -16.99 -22.12
CA ILE A 306 -12.04 -17.68 -21.11
C ILE A 306 -11.02 -16.72 -20.49
N SER A 307 -10.39 -15.86 -21.31
CA SER A 307 -9.36 -14.91 -20.88
C SER A 307 -9.87 -13.95 -19.80
N VAL A 308 -11.12 -13.49 -19.91
CA VAL A 308 -11.72 -12.55 -18.94
C VAL A 308 -12.50 -13.22 -17.81
N SER A 309 -12.89 -14.49 -17.91
CA SER A 309 -13.76 -15.14 -16.90
C SER A 309 -13.03 -15.51 -15.61
N GLN A 310 -13.70 -15.39 -14.47
CA GLN A 310 -13.24 -15.89 -13.17
C GLN A 310 -13.37 -17.43 -13.07
N GLY A 311 -14.45 -17.98 -13.64
CA GLY A 311 -14.74 -19.41 -13.65
C GLY A 311 -14.78 -19.99 -15.06
N VAL A 312 -14.29 -21.21 -15.24
CA VAL A 312 -14.35 -21.92 -16.54
C VAL A 312 -14.78 -23.38 -16.35
N LEU A 313 -15.75 -23.84 -17.14
CA LEU A 313 -16.22 -25.22 -17.12
C LEU A 313 -16.11 -25.84 -18.51
N PHE A 314 -15.51 -27.02 -18.59
CA PHE A 314 -15.31 -27.76 -19.84
C PHE A 314 -16.21 -28.99 -19.88
N GLY A 315 -17.07 -29.08 -20.90
CA GLY A 315 -18.00 -30.18 -21.10
C GLY A 315 -17.53 -31.13 -22.20
N THR A 316 -17.26 -32.40 -21.90
CA THR A 316 -16.90 -33.40 -22.93
C THR A 316 -17.49 -34.76 -22.62
N PRO A 317 -18.06 -35.49 -23.60
CA PRO A 317 -18.26 -36.92 -23.45
C PRO A 317 -16.93 -37.67 -23.57
N THR A 318 -16.96 -38.97 -23.28
CA THR A 318 -15.83 -39.87 -23.58
C THR A 318 -16.10 -40.63 -24.87
N ILE A 319 -15.19 -40.51 -25.84
CA ILE A 319 -15.18 -41.32 -27.07
C ILE A 319 -13.79 -41.93 -27.22
N LEU A 320 -13.72 -43.26 -27.40
CA LEU A 320 -12.47 -44.01 -27.50
C LEU A 320 -11.49 -43.77 -26.34
N GLY A 321 -12.02 -43.58 -25.12
CA GLY A 321 -11.22 -43.42 -23.91
C GLY A 321 -10.63 -42.02 -23.70
N ASP A 322 -11.12 -41.00 -24.42
CA ASP A 322 -10.59 -39.64 -24.29
C ASP A 322 -11.66 -38.55 -24.46
N ALA A 323 -11.29 -37.32 -24.11
CA ALA A 323 -12.05 -36.10 -24.42
C ALA A 323 -12.04 -35.86 -25.93
N LEU A 324 -13.09 -35.23 -26.44
CA LEU A 324 -13.19 -34.98 -27.88
C LEU A 324 -12.23 -33.86 -28.29
N LYS A 325 -11.64 -34.00 -29.48
CA LYS A 325 -10.67 -33.05 -30.07
C LYS A 325 -11.07 -31.57 -29.92
N PRO A 326 -12.32 -31.14 -30.16
CA PRO A 326 -12.69 -29.73 -30.01
C PRO A 326 -12.47 -29.16 -28.59
N ILE A 327 -12.62 -29.97 -27.54
CA ILE A 327 -12.29 -29.54 -26.17
C ILE A 327 -10.78 -29.53 -25.94
N TRP A 328 -10.06 -30.50 -26.51
CA TRP A 328 -8.60 -30.47 -26.49
C TRP A 328 -8.05 -29.22 -27.17
N ASP A 329 -8.56 -28.84 -28.34
CA ASP A 329 -8.14 -27.65 -29.09
C ASP A 329 -8.25 -26.38 -28.22
N ILE A 330 -9.31 -26.26 -27.41
CA ILE A 330 -9.42 -25.18 -26.41
C ILE A 330 -8.36 -25.33 -25.33
N LEU A 331 -8.28 -26.48 -24.66
CA LEU A 331 -7.39 -26.71 -23.51
C LEU A 331 -5.89 -26.59 -23.84
N VAL A 332 -5.46 -26.96 -25.05
CA VAL A 332 -4.07 -26.79 -25.49
C VAL A 332 -3.75 -25.35 -25.88
N SER A 333 -4.75 -24.56 -26.26
CA SER A 333 -4.59 -23.13 -26.56
C SER A 333 -4.45 -22.26 -25.31
N LEU A 334 -4.67 -22.81 -24.11
CA LEU A 334 -4.53 -22.10 -22.85
C LEU A 334 -3.09 -22.16 -22.32
N ASN A 335 -2.65 -21.05 -21.72
CA ASN A 335 -1.34 -20.86 -21.12
C ASN A 335 -1.42 -20.78 -19.57
N PRO A 336 -0.54 -21.47 -18.80
CA PRO A 336 -0.57 -21.48 -17.34
C PRO A 336 -0.26 -20.14 -16.66
N VAL A 337 0.49 -19.25 -17.34
CA VAL A 337 0.80 -17.89 -16.85
C VAL A 337 -0.41 -16.99 -17.02
N LEU A 338 -1.05 -17.02 -18.20
CA LEU A 338 -2.19 -16.15 -18.51
C LEU A 338 -3.51 -16.61 -17.88
N HIS A 339 -3.72 -17.92 -17.79
CA HIS A 339 -5.00 -18.50 -17.35
C HIS A 339 -4.95 -19.15 -15.97
N GLY A 340 -3.76 -19.18 -15.34
CA GLY A 340 -3.58 -19.70 -13.99
C GLY A 340 -4.43 -18.96 -12.96
N GLY A 341 -4.74 -19.63 -11.84
CA GLY A 341 -5.50 -19.05 -10.73
C GLY A 341 -7.02 -18.97 -10.91
N LYS A 342 -7.55 -19.09 -12.14
CA LYS A 342 -8.99 -19.22 -12.44
C LYS A 342 -9.56 -20.49 -11.80
N VAL A 343 -10.84 -20.46 -11.41
CA VAL A 343 -11.51 -21.67 -10.88
C VAL A 343 -12.04 -22.48 -12.05
N ALA A 344 -11.71 -23.76 -12.13
CA ALA A 344 -12.07 -24.58 -13.28
C ALA A 344 -12.45 -26.02 -12.93
N SER A 345 -13.25 -26.64 -13.80
CA SER A 345 -13.61 -28.06 -13.69
C SER A 345 -14.08 -28.64 -15.03
N VAL A 346 -14.18 -29.97 -15.09
CA VAL A 346 -14.67 -30.72 -16.25
C VAL A 346 -15.94 -31.48 -15.87
N PHE A 347 -16.91 -31.51 -16.77
CA PHE A 347 -18.10 -32.33 -16.64
C PHE A 347 -18.41 -33.07 -17.95
N GLY A 348 -19.23 -34.12 -17.89
CA GLY A 348 -19.74 -34.74 -19.10
C GLY A 348 -20.35 -36.12 -18.95
N SER A 349 -20.77 -36.69 -20.07
CA SER A 349 -21.45 -37.99 -20.13
C SER A 349 -20.57 -39.08 -20.73
N TYR A 350 -20.71 -40.32 -20.27
CA TYR A 350 -19.96 -41.46 -20.82
C TYR A 350 -20.83 -42.72 -20.98
N GLY A 351 -20.35 -43.71 -21.74
CA GLY A 351 -21.06 -44.97 -21.96
C GLY A 351 -20.68 -46.06 -20.96
N TRP A 352 -19.50 -46.64 -21.11
CA TRP A 352 -18.98 -47.72 -20.26
C TRP A 352 -17.75 -47.30 -19.42
N SER A 353 -17.01 -46.27 -19.86
CA SER A 353 -15.88 -45.68 -19.14
C SER A 353 -15.76 -44.18 -19.46
N GLY A 354 -15.27 -43.38 -18.50
CA GLY A 354 -15.35 -41.91 -18.50
C GLY A 354 -13.99 -41.19 -18.51
N GLU A 355 -12.95 -41.82 -19.05
CA GLU A 355 -11.56 -41.35 -19.00
C GLU A 355 -11.38 -39.93 -19.56
N GLY A 356 -12.16 -39.55 -20.57
CA GLY A 356 -12.03 -38.23 -21.19
C GLY A 356 -12.24 -37.06 -20.23
N ILE A 357 -13.10 -37.24 -19.21
CA ILE A 357 -13.34 -36.21 -18.20
C ILE A 357 -12.10 -36.04 -17.31
N GLU A 358 -11.49 -37.15 -16.87
CA GLU A 358 -10.31 -37.13 -16.01
C GLU A 358 -9.06 -36.66 -16.77
N ASN A 359 -8.88 -37.07 -18.04
CA ASN A 359 -7.77 -36.61 -18.87
C ASN A 359 -7.79 -35.08 -19.05
N ALA A 360 -8.97 -34.49 -19.24
CA ALA A 360 -9.11 -33.04 -19.33
C ALA A 360 -8.83 -32.35 -17.97
N MET A 361 -9.16 -32.98 -16.85
CA MET A 361 -8.82 -32.47 -15.51
C MET A 361 -7.31 -32.41 -15.28
N GLU A 362 -6.54 -33.38 -15.78
CA GLU A 362 -5.07 -33.35 -15.71
C GLU A 362 -4.52 -32.10 -16.41
N ARG A 363 -5.09 -31.72 -17.55
CA ARG A 363 -4.70 -30.48 -18.24
C ARG A 363 -5.06 -29.22 -17.44
N ILE A 364 -6.19 -29.19 -16.73
CA ILE A 364 -6.54 -28.08 -15.81
C ILE A 364 -5.46 -27.90 -14.74
N SER A 365 -4.94 -29.00 -14.18
CA SER A 365 -3.86 -28.96 -13.20
C SER A 365 -2.57 -28.35 -13.79
N GLN A 366 -2.18 -28.78 -15.00
CA GLN A 366 -1.02 -28.24 -15.71
C GLN A 366 -1.14 -26.73 -16.01
N LEU A 367 -2.37 -26.24 -16.22
CA LEU A 367 -2.68 -24.83 -16.43
C LEU A 367 -2.65 -23.99 -15.14
N ARG A 368 -2.32 -24.59 -13.98
CA ARG A 368 -2.29 -23.92 -12.66
C ARG A 368 -3.63 -23.28 -12.28
N MET A 369 -4.73 -23.84 -12.78
CA MET A 369 -6.08 -23.43 -12.41
C MET A 369 -6.49 -24.05 -11.07
N LYS A 370 -7.38 -23.39 -10.34
CA LYS A 370 -7.94 -23.89 -9.09
C LYS A 370 -9.04 -24.91 -9.39
N ALA A 371 -8.63 -26.17 -9.48
CA ALA A 371 -9.50 -27.28 -9.84
C ALA A 371 -10.62 -27.54 -8.80
N VAL A 372 -11.82 -27.81 -9.30
CA VAL A 372 -12.95 -28.43 -8.58
C VAL A 372 -13.11 -29.85 -9.14
N LYS A 373 -13.42 -30.82 -8.27
CA LYS A 373 -13.56 -32.24 -8.67
C LYS A 373 -14.55 -32.39 -9.83
N PRO A 374 -14.24 -33.18 -10.88
CA PRO A 374 -15.09 -33.30 -12.06
C PRO A 374 -16.43 -33.98 -11.75
N PHE A 375 -17.36 -33.87 -12.71
CA PHE A 375 -18.66 -34.54 -12.61
C PHE A 375 -19.01 -35.32 -13.88
N ALA A 376 -19.15 -36.64 -13.75
CA ALA A 376 -19.45 -37.54 -14.86
C ALA A 376 -20.80 -38.25 -14.66
N VAL A 377 -21.54 -38.44 -15.75
CA VAL A 377 -22.84 -39.13 -15.80
C VAL A 377 -22.78 -40.29 -16.78
N ASN A 378 -23.36 -41.43 -16.41
CA ASN A 378 -23.49 -42.57 -17.31
C ASN A 378 -24.72 -42.39 -18.23
N PHE A 379 -24.50 -42.33 -19.54
CA PHE A 379 -25.51 -42.00 -20.55
C PHE A 379 -26.28 -40.70 -20.25
N LYS A 380 -27.61 -40.78 -20.17
CA LYS A 380 -28.51 -39.63 -20.06
C LYS A 380 -28.72 -39.28 -18.59
N PRO A 381 -28.51 -38.02 -18.16
CA PRO A 381 -28.77 -37.63 -16.79
C PRO A 381 -30.23 -37.83 -16.41
N SER A 382 -30.44 -38.61 -15.36
CA SER A 382 -31.71 -38.73 -14.63
C SER A 382 -31.96 -37.51 -13.73
N ASN A 383 -33.17 -37.36 -13.20
CA ASN A 383 -33.48 -36.28 -12.26
C ASN A 383 -32.56 -36.32 -11.01
N GLU A 384 -32.24 -37.51 -10.50
CA GLU A 384 -31.32 -37.67 -9.37
C GLU A 384 -29.89 -37.23 -9.73
N GLU A 385 -29.43 -37.51 -10.96
CA GLU A 385 -28.13 -37.04 -11.44
C GLU A 385 -28.10 -35.53 -11.67
N ILE A 386 -29.23 -34.92 -12.06
CA ILE A 386 -29.37 -33.46 -12.12
C ILE A 386 -29.27 -32.85 -10.71
N ASP A 387 -29.84 -33.48 -9.67
CA ASP A 387 -29.68 -33.00 -8.29
C ASP A 387 -28.22 -33.09 -7.82
N LYS A 388 -27.52 -34.17 -8.18
CA LYS A 388 -26.08 -34.33 -7.92
C LYS A 388 -25.25 -33.30 -8.69
N LEU A 389 -25.62 -33.00 -9.94
CA LEU A 389 -25.01 -31.97 -10.78
C LEU A 389 -25.19 -30.57 -10.16
N ASN A 390 -26.36 -30.29 -9.59
CA ASN A 390 -26.62 -29.05 -8.86
C ASN A 390 -25.72 -28.92 -7.62
N SER A 391 -25.54 -30.01 -6.86
CA SER A 391 -24.60 -30.03 -5.73
C SER A 391 -23.15 -29.80 -6.16
N TYR A 392 -22.72 -30.41 -7.27
CA TYR A 392 -21.43 -30.15 -7.89
C TYR A 392 -21.27 -28.67 -8.30
N THR A 393 -22.29 -28.09 -8.92
CA THR A 393 -22.29 -26.69 -9.35
C THR A 393 -22.23 -25.73 -8.16
N GLY A 394 -22.91 -26.06 -7.05
CA GLY A 394 -22.79 -25.34 -5.78
C GLY A 394 -21.36 -25.31 -5.25
N LYS A 395 -20.66 -26.47 -5.25
CA LYS A 395 -19.24 -26.53 -4.84
C LYS A 395 -18.33 -25.72 -5.75
N PHE A 396 -18.65 -25.66 -7.05
CA PHE A 396 -17.94 -24.80 -7.98
C PHE A 396 -18.12 -23.32 -7.63
N LEU A 397 -19.35 -22.88 -7.36
CA LEU A 397 -19.64 -21.51 -6.89
C LEU A 397 -18.98 -21.20 -5.55
N ASP A 398 -18.97 -22.14 -4.60
CA ASP A 398 -18.29 -21.97 -3.31
C ASP A 398 -16.79 -21.71 -3.51
N LYS A 399 -16.16 -22.48 -4.41
CA LYS A 399 -14.74 -22.29 -4.74
C LYS A 399 -14.48 -20.98 -5.47
N LEU A 400 -15.40 -20.58 -6.36
CA LEU A 400 -15.38 -19.32 -7.10
C LEU A 400 -15.48 -18.14 -6.14
N ASN A 401 -16.43 -18.15 -5.21
CA ASN A 401 -16.62 -17.15 -4.18
C ASN A 401 -15.48 -17.13 -3.16
N ALA A 402 -14.94 -18.27 -2.78
CA ALA A 402 -13.76 -18.33 -1.91
C ALA A 402 -12.50 -17.78 -2.60
N THR A 403 -12.44 -17.81 -3.94
CA THR A 403 -11.29 -17.34 -4.72
C THR A 403 -11.40 -15.88 -5.14
N PHE A 404 -12.57 -15.46 -5.62
CA PHE A 404 -12.81 -14.17 -6.26
C PHE A 404 -13.96 -13.38 -5.63
N GLY A 405 -14.72 -13.99 -4.74
CA GLY A 405 -15.61 -13.22 -3.88
C GLY A 405 -14.77 -12.19 -3.16
N SER A 406 -15.29 -10.97 -3.05
CA SER A 406 -14.77 -9.99 -2.11
C SER A 406 -14.49 -10.74 -0.80
N LYS A 407 -13.28 -10.57 -0.23
CA LYS A 407 -13.00 -10.92 1.16
C LYS A 407 -14.29 -10.65 1.93
N LYS A 408 -14.78 -11.62 2.72
CA LYS A 408 -15.86 -11.38 3.69
C LYS A 408 -15.69 -9.94 4.15
N LYS A 409 -16.74 -9.10 4.03
CA LYS A 409 -16.72 -7.72 4.56
C LYS A 409 -15.97 -7.84 5.88
N THR A 410 -14.75 -7.30 5.93
CA THR A 410 -13.97 -7.33 7.15
C THR A 410 -14.88 -6.67 8.15
N LYS A 411 -15.26 -7.43 9.18
CA LYS A 411 -16.12 -6.89 10.21
C LYS A 411 -15.38 -5.68 10.78
N LYS A 412 -16.12 -4.60 10.99
CA LYS A 412 -15.56 -3.41 11.60
C LYS A 412 -15.85 -3.48 13.09
N PHE A 413 -14.81 -3.33 13.89
CA PHE A 413 -14.92 -3.36 15.33
C PHE A 413 -14.57 -1.97 15.86
N LYS A 414 -15.54 -1.29 16.46
CA LYS A 414 -15.33 0.00 17.13
C LYS A 414 -14.93 -0.27 18.57
N CYS A 415 -13.77 0.18 18.97
CA CYS A 415 -13.37 0.21 20.38
C CYS A 415 -14.30 1.18 21.12
N VAL A 416 -15.00 0.73 22.16
CA VAL A 416 -15.93 1.59 22.91
C VAL A 416 -15.22 2.64 23.77
N ILE A 417 -13.91 2.49 23.96
CA ILE A 417 -13.08 3.41 24.76
C ILE A 417 -12.54 4.55 23.88
N CYS A 418 -11.81 4.23 22.83
CA CYS A 418 -11.17 5.26 22.00
C CYS A 418 -11.93 5.61 20.71
N ASN A 419 -13.07 4.95 20.43
CA ASN A 419 -13.84 5.06 19.18
C ASN A 419 -13.09 4.67 17.90
N GLU A 420 -11.86 4.16 18.00
CA GLU A 420 -11.09 3.68 16.86
C GLU A 420 -11.77 2.45 16.23
N VAL A 421 -11.79 2.41 14.90
CA VAL A 421 -12.44 1.35 14.14
C VAL A 421 -11.36 0.49 13.49
N PHE A 422 -11.39 -0.80 13.77
CA PHE A 422 -10.47 -1.79 13.22
C PHE A 422 -11.20 -2.70 12.24
N GLU A 423 -10.52 -3.09 11.17
CA GLU A 423 -11.04 -4.04 10.19
C GLU A 423 -10.42 -5.42 10.41
N GLY A 424 -11.25 -6.46 10.57
CA GLY A 424 -10.77 -7.82 10.80
C GLY A 424 -11.86 -8.88 10.72
N ASP A 425 -11.49 -10.15 10.81
CA ASP A 425 -12.47 -11.25 10.92
C ASP A 425 -13.08 -11.36 12.34
N SER A 426 -12.36 -10.85 13.34
CA SER A 426 -12.74 -10.78 14.76
C SER A 426 -12.24 -9.48 15.38
N ALA A 427 -12.79 -9.11 16.55
CA ALA A 427 -12.31 -7.95 17.30
C ALA A 427 -10.81 -8.13 17.64
N PRO A 428 -10.01 -7.04 17.66
CA PRO A 428 -8.65 -7.10 18.16
C PRO A 428 -8.61 -7.63 19.60
N SER A 429 -7.59 -8.43 19.93
CA SER A 429 -7.39 -8.90 21.30
C SER A 429 -7.09 -7.75 22.27
N VAL A 430 -6.38 -6.73 21.78
CA VAL A 430 -6.05 -5.48 22.48
C VAL A 430 -6.13 -4.32 21.47
N CYS A 431 -6.69 -3.18 21.88
CA CYS A 431 -6.70 -1.95 21.12
C CYS A 431 -5.33 -1.27 21.16
N PRO A 432 -4.64 -1.04 20.03
CA PRO A 432 -3.34 -0.37 20.00
C PRO A 432 -3.38 1.11 20.40
N VAL A 433 -4.58 1.72 20.50
CA VAL A 433 -4.73 3.13 20.90
C VAL A 433 -4.78 3.30 22.41
N CYS A 434 -5.48 2.40 23.11
CA CYS A 434 -5.86 2.63 24.51
C CYS A 434 -5.82 1.37 25.37
N GLY A 435 -5.29 0.25 24.85
CA GLY A 435 -5.17 -1.01 25.59
C GLY A 435 -6.48 -1.76 25.86
N ALA A 436 -7.61 -1.32 25.30
CA ALA A 436 -8.91 -1.96 25.52
C ALA A 436 -8.92 -3.42 25.03
N LYS A 437 -9.55 -4.32 25.78
CA LYS A 437 -9.60 -5.77 25.48
C LYS A 437 -10.74 -6.11 24.52
N GLU A 438 -10.73 -7.35 24.02
CA GLU A 438 -11.71 -7.88 23.04
C GLU A 438 -13.18 -7.64 23.42
N ASP A 439 -13.54 -7.71 24.72
CA ASP A 439 -14.89 -7.47 25.23
C ASP A 439 -15.32 -5.99 25.24
N GLN A 440 -14.39 -5.09 24.94
CA GLN A 440 -14.58 -3.64 24.85
C GLN A 440 -14.63 -3.17 23.37
N PHE A 441 -14.95 -4.09 22.46
CA PHE A 441 -15.26 -3.78 21.06
C PHE A 441 -16.72 -4.10 20.75
N ILE A 442 -17.32 -3.27 19.92
CA ILE A 442 -18.63 -3.54 19.31
C ILE A 442 -18.45 -3.70 17.81
N GLU A 443 -19.06 -4.75 17.24
CA GLU A 443 -19.17 -4.88 15.79
C GLU A 443 -20.09 -3.77 15.27
N ILE A 444 -19.60 -3.00 14.32
CA ILE A 444 -20.34 -1.92 13.66
C ILE A 444 -20.51 -2.24 12.17
N GLU A 445 -21.62 -1.81 11.61
CA GLU A 445 -21.78 -1.79 10.16
C GLU A 445 -21.04 -0.57 9.59
N GLU A 446 -20.52 -0.70 8.37
CA GLU A 446 -19.93 0.43 7.66
C GLU A 446 -21.03 1.40 7.26
N ASP A 447 -21.00 2.61 7.81
CA ASP A 447 -21.85 3.70 7.34
C ASP A 447 -21.59 3.93 5.85
N GLU A 448 -22.62 3.70 5.02
CA GLU A 448 -22.51 4.01 3.60
C GLU A 448 -22.35 5.52 3.43
N VAL A 449 -21.18 5.95 2.95
CA VAL A 449 -20.96 7.33 2.53
C VAL A 449 -21.80 7.58 1.27
N THR A 450 -22.98 8.18 1.45
CA THR A 450 -23.94 8.43 0.36
C THR A 450 -23.62 9.69 -0.45
N PHE A 451 -22.90 10.65 0.14
CA PHE A 451 -22.49 11.87 -0.54
C PHE A 451 -21.22 11.66 -1.37
N ARG A 452 -21.25 12.08 -2.64
CA ARG A 452 -20.08 12.07 -3.52
C ARG A 452 -20.09 13.28 -4.46
N LYS A 453 -18.93 13.91 -4.58
CA LYS A 453 -18.68 15.04 -5.47
C LYS A 453 -17.25 14.96 -5.99
N ASP A 454 -17.08 14.35 -7.15
CA ASP A 454 -15.78 14.24 -7.81
C ASP A 454 -15.45 15.57 -8.52
N THR A 455 -14.34 16.18 -8.11
CA THR A 455 -13.79 17.43 -8.68
C THR A 455 -12.27 17.31 -8.77
N ASP A 456 -11.64 18.18 -9.55
CA ASP A 456 -10.16 18.28 -9.59
C ASP A 456 -9.62 19.29 -8.58
N GLU A 457 -10.42 19.65 -7.56
CA GLU A 457 -10.02 20.57 -6.48
C GLU A 457 -8.77 20.05 -5.76
N TYR A 458 -7.94 20.98 -5.31
CA TYR A 458 -6.73 20.67 -4.56
C TYR A 458 -6.95 20.89 -3.06
N PHE A 459 -6.94 19.78 -2.31
CA PHE A 459 -7.05 19.75 -0.87
C PHE A 459 -5.66 19.70 -0.24
N VAL A 460 -5.38 20.64 0.65
CA VAL A 460 -4.17 20.63 1.46
C VAL A 460 -4.54 20.42 2.93
N ILE A 461 -3.87 19.48 3.58
CA ILE A 461 -4.05 19.14 4.98
C ILE A 461 -2.72 19.42 5.69
N VAL A 462 -2.74 20.28 6.70
CA VAL A 462 -1.55 20.62 7.48
C VAL A 462 -1.63 19.91 8.83
N GLY A 463 -0.86 18.85 8.98
CA GLY A 463 -0.83 17.97 10.14
C GLY A 463 -1.12 16.52 9.78
N ASN A 464 -0.30 15.60 10.30
CA ASN A 464 -0.33 14.16 10.00
C ASN A 464 -0.68 13.29 11.22
N GLY A 465 -1.36 13.87 12.22
CA GLY A 465 -1.95 13.09 13.32
C GLY A 465 -3.31 12.49 12.94
N ALA A 466 -4.00 11.86 13.90
CA ALA A 466 -5.31 11.24 13.70
C ALA A 466 -6.30 12.13 12.93
N ALA A 467 -6.43 13.41 13.30
CA ALA A 467 -7.34 14.33 12.63
C ALA A 467 -7.02 14.56 11.15
N GLY A 468 -5.73 14.67 10.81
CA GLY A 468 -5.29 14.86 9.43
C GLY A 468 -5.49 13.60 8.57
N PHE A 469 -5.14 12.43 9.13
CA PHE A 469 -5.36 11.14 8.48
C PHE A 469 -6.84 10.90 8.17
N TYR A 470 -7.71 11.07 9.17
CA TYR A 470 -9.15 10.87 8.99
C TYR A 470 -9.81 11.93 8.10
N ALA A 471 -9.25 13.16 8.04
CA ALA A 471 -9.68 14.14 7.05
C ALA A 471 -9.34 13.69 5.62
N ALA A 472 -8.13 13.17 5.39
CA ALA A 472 -7.71 12.68 4.08
C ALA A 472 -8.56 11.48 3.62
N ASP A 473 -8.80 10.51 4.51
CA ASP A 473 -9.70 9.37 4.26
C ASP A 473 -11.13 9.84 3.93
N ALA A 474 -11.68 10.77 4.72
CA ALA A 474 -13.03 11.30 4.49
C ALA A 474 -13.16 12.07 3.17
N ILE A 475 -12.13 12.84 2.79
CA ILE A 475 -12.06 13.52 1.49
C ILE A 475 -12.04 12.50 0.36
N ARG A 476 -11.15 11.50 0.42
CA ARG A 476 -11.00 10.49 -0.64
C ARG A 476 -12.23 9.59 -0.79
N LYS A 477 -13.00 9.37 0.27
CA LYS A 477 -14.28 8.65 0.21
C LYS A 477 -15.35 9.43 -0.57
N ARG A 478 -15.32 10.77 -0.53
CA ARG A 478 -16.32 11.67 -1.15
C ARG A 478 -15.89 12.26 -2.49
N ASN A 479 -14.59 12.29 -2.77
CA ASN A 479 -14.03 12.85 -3.99
C ASN A 479 -12.87 11.98 -4.51
N LYS A 480 -13.13 11.19 -5.55
CA LYS A 480 -12.17 10.23 -6.12
C LYS A 480 -11.16 10.86 -7.07
N THR A 481 -11.42 12.05 -7.61
CA THR A 481 -10.57 12.70 -8.61
C THR A 481 -9.70 13.80 -8.04
N CYS A 482 -10.02 14.31 -6.84
CA CYS A 482 -9.26 15.42 -6.25
C CYS A 482 -7.79 15.08 -5.94
N LYS A 483 -6.99 16.13 -5.84
CA LYS A 483 -5.62 16.07 -5.34
C LYS A 483 -5.63 16.29 -3.84
N ILE A 484 -4.91 15.46 -3.10
CA ILE A 484 -4.76 15.58 -1.65
C ILE A 484 -3.28 15.64 -1.32
N THR A 485 -2.85 16.68 -0.61
CA THR A 485 -1.50 16.77 -0.04
C THR A 485 -1.59 16.94 1.47
N MET A 486 -0.97 16.03 2.21
CA MET A 486 -0.77 16.10 3.65
C MET A 486 0.64 16.57 3.95
N ILE A 487 0.79 17.54 4.86
CA ILE A 487 2.09 18.11 5.23
C ILE A 487 2.30 17.94 6.73
N SER A 488 3.45 17.39 7.13
CA SER A 488 3.83 17.16 8.52
C SER A 488 5.20 17.75 8.80
N ASN A 489 5.38 18.31 10.00
CA ASN A 489 6.69 18.69 10.51
C ASN A 489 7.44 17.51 11.17
N GLU A 490 6.79 16.37 11.32
CA GLU A 490 7.40 15.12 11.76
C GLU A 490 7.87 14.31 10.55
N ASP A 491 8.92 13.51 10.74
CA ASP A 491 9.54 12.68 9.69
C ASP A 491 8.85 11.31 9.53
N GLU A 492 7.71 11.10 10.19
CA GLU A 492 6.99 9.83 10.26
C GLU A 492 5.58 9.88 9.64
N LEU A 493 5.11 8.74 9.14
CA LEU A 493 3.72 8.51 8.78
C LEU A 493 2.79 8.58 10.01
N THR A 494 1.47 8.62 9.80
CA THR A 494 0.53 8.70 10.93
C THR A 494 0.64 7.47 11.82
N TYR A 495 0.78 7.69 13.13
CA TYR A 495 0.89 6.66 14.15
C TYR A 495 -0.03 6.93 15.34
N TYR A 496 -0.26 5.90 16.16
CA TYR A 496 -1.05 5.96 17.38
C TYR A 496 -0.30 6.71 18.49
N ARG A 497 -0.37 8.05 18.47
CA ARG A 497 0.33 8.92 19.44
C ARG A 497 0.11 8.57 20.92
N PRO A 498 -1.07 8.13 21.38
CA PRO A 498 -1.25 7.70 22.76
C PRO A 498 -0.34 6.54 23.17
N ALA A 499 0.06 5.67 22.24
CA ALA A 499 0.95 4.53 22.50
C ALA A 499 2.45 4.91 22.62
N LEU A 500 2.80 6.21 22.61
CA LEU A 500 4.19 6.65 22.77
C LEU A 500 4.80 6.29 24.12
N SER A 501 4.01 6.25 25.20
CA SER A 501 4.49 5.82 26.52
C SER A 501 4.98 4.38 26.50
N ASP A 502 4.23 3.49 25.85
CA ASP A 502 4.53 2.05 25.81
C ASP A 502 5.88 1.79 25.09
N GLY A 503 6.19 2.62 24.09
CA GLY A 503 7.48 2.62 23.39
C GLY A 503 8.71 2.94 24.25
N ILE A 504 8.55 3.39 25.51
CA ILE A 504 9.66 3.57 26.47
C ILE A 504 10.32 2.20 26.76
N ASN A 505 9.49 1.17 26.93
CA ASN A 505 9.94 -0.19 27.23
C ASN A 505 9.94 -1.12 26.02
N GLU A 506 9.11 -0.82 25.02
CA GLU A 506 8.90 -1.66 23.86
C GLU A 506 9.58 -1.11 22.59
N GLU A 507 9.73 -1.99 21.60
CA GLU A 507 10.11 -1.59 20.24
C GLU A 507 8.84 -1.33 19.43
N LEU A 508 8.81 -0.22 18.67
CA LEU A 508 7.65 0.17 17.89
C LEU A 508 7.51 -0.71 16.65
N GLY A 509 6.49 -1.56 16.62
CA GLY A 509 6.16 -2.44 15.49
C GLY A 509 5.38 -1.75 14.37
N SER A 510 4.98 -2.51 13.35
CA SER A 510 4.15 -2.01 12.25
C SER A 510 2.75 -1.59 12.71
N ASP A 511 2.25 -2.19 13.79
CA ASP A 511 0.97 -1.92 14.45
C ASP A 511 0.94 -0.58 15.21
N PHE A 512 2.09 0.07 15.38
CA PHE A 512 2.18 1.45 15.88
C PHE A 512 1.67 2.47 14.87
N TYR A 513 1.80 2.17 13.57
CA TYR A 513 1.34 3.03 12.47
C TYR A 513 -0.11 2.72 12.13
N MET A 514 -0.87 3.75 11.78
CA MET A 514 -2.28 3.58 11.40
C MET A 514 -2.42 2.84 10.06
N GLU A 515 -1.56 3.19 9.10
CA GLU A 515 -1.51 2.59 7.76
C GLU A 515 -0.08 2.67 7.21
N ASP A 516 0.23 1.78 6.27
CA ASP A 516 1.52 1.78 5.56
C ASP A 516 1.54 2.78 4.39
N LYS A 517 2.72 2.95 3.78
CA LYS A 517 2.89 3.83 2.60
C LYS A 517 1.97 3.43 1.43
N ALA A 518 1.71 2.14 1.24
CA ALA A 518 0.90 1.65 0.12
C ALA A 518 -0.55 2.11 0.21
N TRP A 519 -1.08 2.33 1.42
CA TRP A 519 -2.40 2.93 1.61
C TRP A 519 -2.48 4.36 1.06
N TYR A 520 -1.47 5.20 1.32
CA TYR A 520 -1.44 6.59 0.82
C TYR A 520 -1.31 6.62 -0.71
N ASP A 521 -0.42 5.78 -1.26
CA ASP A 521 -0.22 5.65 -2.71
C ASP A 521 -1.51 5.20 -3.41
N LYS A 522 -2.18 4.16 -2.89
CA LYS A 522 -3.46 3.64 -3.40
C LYS A 522 -4.58 4.69 -3.35
N ASN A 523 -4.56 5.56 -2.36
CA ASN A 523 -5.52 6.63 -2.19
C ASN A 523 -5.11 7.94 -2.88
N ASN A 524 -4.02 7.97 -3.67
CA ASN A 524 -3.50 9.18 -4.32
C ASN A 524 -3.38 10.34 -3.33
N ILE A 525 -2.79 10.09 -2.16
CA ILE A 525 -2.50 11.10 -1.13
C ILE A 525 -0.99 11.34 -1.13
N VAL A 526 -0.58 12.56 -1.46
CA VAL A 526 0.84 12.95 -1.37
C VAL A 526 1.13 13.36 0.07
N VAL A 527 2.10 12.71 0.71
CA VAL A 527 2.54 13.05 2.07
C VAL A 527 3.91 13.72 2.00
N ILE A 528 4.02 14.92 2.57
CA ILE A 528 5.26 15.69 2.68
C ILE A 528 5.64 15.72 4.17
N LEU A 529 6.69 14.99 4.53
CA LEU A 529 7.18 14.87 5.90
C LEU A 529 8.34 15.86 6.17
N GLY A 530 8.67 16.06 7.44
CA GLY A 530 9.79 16.91 7.87
C GLY A 530 9.69 18.40 7.48
N THR A 531 8.47 18.88 7.19
CA THR A 531 8.22 20.22 6.63
C THR A 531 7.30 21.04 7.52
N ASN A 532 7.77 22.22 7.94
CA ASN A 532 6.95 23.19 8.67
C ASN A 532 6.15 24.08 7.71
N VAL A 533 4.91 24.38 8.08
CA VAL A 533 4.07 25.39 7.42
C VAL A 533 4.10 26.65 8.28
N ASP A 534 4.81 27.67 7.82
CA ASP A 534 5.09 28.85 8.63
C ASP A 534 3.96 29.88 8.58
N LYS A 535 3.30 30.02 7.42
CA LYS A 535 2.29 31.06 7.17
C LYS A 535 1.16 30.59 6.27
N LEU A 536 -0.03 31.11 6.53
CA LEU A 536 -1.21 31.02 5.68
C LEU A 536 -1.48 32.38 5.02
N ASP A 537 -1.54 32.41 3.69
CA ASP A 537 -2.12 33.49 2.89
C ASP A 537 -3.52 33.06 2.44
N GLU A 538 -4.51 33.43 3.25
CA GLU A 538 -5.92 33.09 3.00
C GLU A 538 -6.51 33.81 1.78
N VAL A 539 -5.97 34.97 1.40
CA VAL A 539 -6.47 35.79 0.28
C VAL A 539 -6.07 35.15 -1.04
N ASN A 540 -4.81 34.72 -1.15
CA ASN A 540 -4.30 34.04 -2.33
C ASN A 540 -4.46 32.51 -2.27
N LYS A 541 -5.11 31.99 -1.22
CA LYS A 541 -5.27 30.56 -0.92
C LYS A 541 -3.96 29.77 -1.07
N THR A 542 -2.96 30.21 -0.35
CA THR A 542 -1.60 29.66 -0.42
C THR A 542 -1.04 29.46 0.98
N ILE A 543 -0.32 28.37 1.20
CA ILE A 543 0.50 28.17 2.39
C ILE A 543 1.98 28.32 2.04
N ILE A 544 2.76 28.85 2.97
CA ILE A 544 4.21 29.01 2.83
C ILE A 544 4.90 27.85 3.54
N VAL A 545 5.76 27.14 2.80
CA VAL A 545 6.51 25.97 3.25
C VAL A 545 7.96 26.14 2.84
N ASN A 546 8.87 26.22 3.82
CA ASN A 546 10.27 26.57 3.59
C ASN A 546 10.38 27.87 2.76
N ASP A 547 11.18 27.87 1.68
CA ASP A 547 11.31 29.00 0.74
C ASP A 547 10.25 28.99 -0.39
N GLY A 548 9.27 28.08 -0.32
CA GLY A 548 8.26 27.83 -1.36
C GLY A 548 6.82 28.13 -0.93
N ALA A 549 5.90 27.95 -1.86
CA ALA A 549 4.48 28.23 -1.67
C ALA A 549 3.60 27.17 -2.35
N ILE A 550 2.61 26.64 -1.62
CA ILE A 550 1.65 25.65 -2.13
C ILE A 550 0.26 26.29 -2.16
N LYS A 551 -0.36 26.33 -3.35
CA LYS A 551 -1.75 26.77 -3.52
C LYS A 551 -2.73 25.68 -3.09
N PHE A 552 -3.93 26.06 -2.66
CA PHE A 552 -5.00 25.14 -2.34
C PHE A 552 -6.37 25.69 -2.79
N ASP A 553 -7.33 24.79 -3.02
CA ASP A 553 -8.74 25.16 -3.15
C ASP A 553 -9.43 25.08 -1.78
N LYS A 554 -9.08 24.04 -1.02
CA LYS A 554 -9.56 23.75 0.34
C LYS A 554 -8.38 23.48 1.28
N LEU A 555 -8.41 24.04 2.48
CA LEU A 555 -7.39 23.83 3.51
C LEU A 555 -8.00 23.21 4.76
N VAL A 556 -7.39 22.14 5.27
CA VAL A 556 -7.71 21.55 6.58
C VAL A 556 -6.51 21.73 7.51
N ILE A 557 -6.68 22.53 8.56
CA ILE A 557 -5.66 22.77 9.59
C ILE A 557 -5.82 21.72 10.69
N ALA A 558 -4.91 20.75 10.72
CA ALA A 558 -4.85 19.62 11.65
C ALA A 558 -3.52 19.58 12.41
N THR A 559 -2.92 20.75 12.69
CA THR A 559 -1.58 20.93 13.29
C THR A 559 -1.46 20.43 14.74
N GLY A 560 -2.58 19.99 15.32
CA GLY A 560 -2.64 19.42 16.66
C GLY A 560 -2.21 20.39 17.76
N SER A 561 -1.51 19.85 18.75
CA SER A 561 -1.07 20.59 19.93
C SER A 561 0.31 20.14 20.39
N ARG A 562 1.02 21.01 21.11
CA ARG A 562 2.31 20.77 21.76
C ARG A 562 2.18 20.73 23.28
N ASN A 563 3.09 20.06 23.96
CA ASN A 563 3.11 20.06 25.43
C ASN A 563 3.30 21.48 25.98
N PHE A 564 2.56 21.80 27.03
CA PHE A 564 2.71 23.06 27.74
C PHE A 564 3.92 22.96 28.68
N ILE A 565 4.92 23.79 28.44
CA ILE A 565 6.08 23.95 29.31
C ILE A 565 5.88 25.23 30.14
N PRO A 566 5.93 25.15 31.48
CA PRO A 566 5.74 26.33 32.31
C PRO A 566 6.98 27.24 32.21
N PRO A 567 6.82 28.57 32.27
CA PRO A 567 7.93 29.51 32.14
C PRO A 567 8.73 29.62 33.44
N ILE A 568 9.35 28.52 33.85
CA ILE A 568 10.19 28.42 35.05
C ILE A 568 11.67 28.36 34.68
N LYS A 569 12.55 28.70 35.62
CA LYS A 569 14.00 28.61 35.42
C LYS A 569 14.40 27.14 35.20
N GLY A 570 15.26 26.89 34.21
CA GLY A 570 15.83 25.57 33.93
C GLY A 570 14.93 24.61 33.15
N HIS A 571 13.82 25.10 32.58
CA HIS A 571 12.93 24.28 31.73
C HIS A 571 13.57 23.84 30.40
N ASP A 572 14.70 24.42 30.04
CA ASP A 572 15.47 24.24 28.80
C ASP A 572 16.82 23.55 29.03
N LEU A 573 17.09 23.06 30.25
CA LEU A 573 18.29 22.28 30.57
C LEU A 573 18.28 20.94 29.82
N GLU A 574 19.48 20.38 29.57
CA GLU A 574 19.60 18.99 29.13
C GLU A 574 18.93 18.05 30.16
N ASN A 575 18.38 16.93 29.70
CA ASN A 575 17.56 15.99 30.47
C ASN A 575 16.22 16.53 30.98
N VAL A 576 15.74 17.66 30.46
CA VAL A 576 14.35 18.12 30.65
C VAL A 576 13.56 17.83 29.37
N PHE A 577 12.63 16.89 29.45
CA PHE A 577 11.88 16.40 28.31
C PHE A 577 10.39 16.67 28.44
N THR A 578 9.72 16.48 27.31
CA THR A 578 8.28 16.20 27.28
C THR A 578 8.11 14.88 26.53
N LEU A 579 6.89 14.32 26.47
CA LEU A 579 6.61 13.15 25.64
C LEU A 579 5.37 13.45 24.79
N ARG A 580 5.58 13.92 23.55
CA ARG A 580 4.48 14.25 22.62
C ARG A 580 4.66 13.60 21.26
N ASN A 581 5.88 13.55 20.76
CA ASN A 581 6.20 13.03 19.42
C ASN A 581 7.26 11.91 19.49
N ILE A 582 7.55 11.28 18.36
CA ILE A 582 8.50 10.16 18.33
C ILE A 582 9.94 10.60 18.67
N LYS A 583 10.33 11.84 18.32
CA LYS A 583 11.66 12.39 18.65
C LYS A 583 11.83 12.56 20.15
N ASP A 584 10.76 12.99 20.84
CA ASP A 584 10.71 13.07 22.29
C ASP A 584 10.94 11.68 22.91
N LEU A 585 10.25 10.65 22.40
CA LEU A 585 10.39 9.27 22.88
C LEU A 585 11.84 8.78 22.77
N TYR A 586 12.48 8.95 21.62
CA TYR A 586 13.88 8.53 21.44
C TYR A 586 14.84 9.32 22.34
N SER A 587 14.61 10.63 22.51
CA SER A 587 15.41 11.46 23.42
C SER A 587 15.27 10.99 24.88
N VAL A 588 14.06 10.62 25.29
CA VAL A 588 13.79 10.02 26.60
C VAL A 588 14.49 8.66 26.73
N LYS A 589 14.39 7.76 25.73
CA LYS A 589 15.05 6.45 25.76
C LYS A 589 16.57 6.58 25.92
N GLU A 590 17.21 7.51 25.20
CA GLU A 590 18.65 7.77 25.30
C GLU A 590 19.05 8.25 26.70
N ALA A 591 18.30 9.20 27.28
CA ALA A 591 18.58 9.73 28.60
C ALA A 591 18.33 8.70 29.72
N LEU A 592 17.35 7.80 29.53
CA LEU A 592 17.03 6.74 30.49
C LEU A 592 18.18 5.78 30.73
N GLU A 593 19.02 5.48 29.72
CA GLU A 593 20.17 4.57 29.88
C GLU A 593 21.16 5.01 30.95
N LYS A 594 21.22 6.33 31.21
CA LYS A 594 22.17 6.97 32.15
C LYS A 594 21.47 7.49 33.41
N SER A 595 20.15 7.31 33.52
CA SER A 595 19.34 7.86 34.60
C SER A 595 19.02 6.78 35.64
N LYS A 596 18.99 7.16 36.91
CA LYS A 596 18.51 6.33 38.01
C LYS A 596 17.22 6.88 38.60
N LYS A 597 17.04 8.20 38.56
CA LYS A 597 15.89 8.88 39.15
C LYS A 597 15.24 9.87 38.20
N VAL A 598 13.93 9.72 38.00
CA VAL A 598 13.11 10.54 37.11
C VAL A 598 12.06 11.30 37.91
N VAL A 599 11.90 12.59 37.60
CA VAL A 599 10.80 13.41 38.12
C VAL A 599 9.80 13.66 37.00
N VAL A 600 8.56 13.20 37.17
CA VAL A 600 7.45 13.51 36.28
C VAL A 600 6.64 14.65 36.90
N ILE A 601 6.55 15.78 36.19
CA ILE A 601 5.78 16.94 36.62
C ILE A 601 4.41 16.87 35.93
N GLY A 602 3.37 16.57 36.70
CA GLY A 602 1.98 16.41 36.27
C GLY A 602 1.43 15.01 36.59
N GLY A 603 0.42 14.93 37.46
CA GLY A 603 -0.32 13.72 37.84
C GLY A 603 -1.56 13.46 36.98
N GLY A 604 -1.51 13.86 35.70
CA GLY A 604 -2.52 13.55 34.68
C GLY A 604 -2.29 12.16 34.05
N LEU A 605 -3.18 11.76 33.14
CA LEU A 605 -3.18 10.42 32.52
C LEU A 605 -1.81 10.03 31.94
N LEU A 606 -1.34 10.78 30.93
CA LEU A 606 -0.06 10.52 30.27
C LEU A 606 1.15 10.60 31.22
N GLY A 607 1.07 11.45 32.25
CA GLY A 607 2.13 11.59 33.24
C GLY A 607 2.23 10.35 34.13
N LEU A 608 1.09 9.78 34.54
CA LEU A 608 1.03 8.55 35.31
C LEU A 608 1.43 7.32 34.46
N GLU A 609 1.05 7.27 33.19
CA GLU A 609 1.48 6.21 32.26
C GLU A 609 3.00 6.26 32.05
N ALA A 610 3.58 7.43 31.75
CA ALA A 610 5.03 7.57 31.63
C ALA A 610 5.76 7.21 32.94
N ALA A 611 5.24 7.64 34.10
CA ALA A 611 5.79 7.28 35.40
C ALA A 611 5.79 5.77 35.65
N TRP A 612 4.75 5.07 35.20
CA TRP A 612 4.65 3.62 35.28
C TRP A 612 5.70 2.93 34.41
N GLU A 613 5.87 3.38 33.17
CA GLU A 613 6.87 2.83 32.25
C GLU A 613 8.30 3.04 32.76
N PHE A 614 8.62 4.21 33.32
CA PHE A 614 9.91 4.43 33.99
C PHE A 614 10.12 3.51 35.19
N ARG A 615 9.05 3.25 35.95
CA ARG A 615 9.10 2.36 37.11
C ARG A 615 9.34 0.91 36.69
N LEU A 616 8.70 0.43 35.63
CA LEU A 616 8.91 -0.90 35.06
C LEU A 616 10.35 -1.10 34.55
N LYS A 617 10.99 -0.03 34.04
CA LYS A 617 12.41 -0.02 33.67
C LYS A 617 13.36 -0.05 34.89
N GLY A 618 12.84 0.04 36.11
CA GLY A 618 13.59 -0.06 37.35
C GLY A 618 14.12 1.25 37.92
N LEU A 619 13.65 2.41 37.43
CA LEU A 619 14.07 3.71 37.95
C LEU A 619 13.34 4.06 39.25
N GLU A 620 13.95 4.96 40.03
CA GLU A 620 13.28 5.73 41.07
C GLU A 620 12.43 6.81 40.40
N VAL A 621 11.13 6.86 40.72
CA VAL A 621 10.20 7.77 40.06
C VAL A 621 9.50 8.63 41.10
N VAL A 622 9.50 9.94 40.86
CA VAL A 622 8.74 10.93 41.65
C VAL A 622 7.73 11.62 40.76
N VAL A 623 6.45 11.55 41.09
CA VAL A 623 5.38 12.29 40.42
C VAL A 623 5.03 13.51 41.25
N ILE A 624 5.10 14.69 40.66
CA ILE A 624 4.76 15.97 41.30
C ILE A 624 3.47 16.50 40.68
N GLU A 625 2.47 16.76 41.52
CA GLU A 625 1.19 17.35 41.11
C GLU A 625 0.90 18.59 41.97
N ALA A 626 0.55 19.69 41.31
CA ALA A 626 0.25 20.95 41.95
C ALA A 626 -1.12 20.92 42.66
N MET A 627 -2.05 20.09 42.17
CA MET A 627 -3.34 19.84 42.79
C MET A 627 -3.24 18.88 43.98
N ASP A 628 -4.27 18.87 44.83
CA ASP A 628 -4.39 17.95 45.97
C ASP A 628 -4.81 16.53 45.57
N SER A 629 -4.87 16.22 44.26
CA SER A 629 -5.38 14.98 43.68
C SER A 629 -4.76 14.71 42.30
N ILE A 630 -4.56 13.44 41.97
CA ILE A 630 -4.18 12.95 40.63
C ILE A 630 -5.43 12.67 39.80
N LEU A 631 -5.31 12.78 38.46
CA LEU A 631 -6.46 12.68 37.55
C LEU A 631 -7.65 13.56 37.99
N SER A 632 -7.38 14.76 38.52
CA SER A 632 -8.39 15.66 39.12
C SER A 632 -9.50 16.12 38.16
N LYS A 633 -9.32 15.93 36.84
CA LYS A 633 -10.36 16.16 35.83
C LYS A 633 -11.26 14.93 35.60
N GLN A 634 -10.77 13.74 35.89
CA GLN A 634 -11.44 12.46 35.62
C GLN A 634 -11.96 11.77 36.90
N LEU A 635 -11.40 12.08 38.06
CA LEU A 635 -11.76 11.44 39.33
C LEU A 635 -12.26 12.46 40.35
N ASP A 636 -13.15 12.00 41.22
CA ASP A 636 -13.46 12.71 42.44
C ASP A 636 -12.40 12.42 43.52
N LYS A 637 -12.52 13.06 44.70
CA LYS A 637 -11.50 12.95 45.75
C LYS A 637 -11.32 11.53 46.27
N GLU A 638 -12.39 10.74 46.34
CA GLU A 638 -12.33 9.36 46.83
C GLU A 638 -11.66 8.45 45.79
N GLY A 639 -12.08 8.53 44.52
CA GLY A 639 -11.44 7.80 43.43
C GLY A 639 -9.96 8.14 43.28
N SER A 640 -9.60 9.43 43.35
CA SER A 640 -8.19 9.87 43.30
C SER A 640 -7.37 9.30 44.45
N LYS A 641 -7.92 9.18 45.65
CA LYS A 641 -7.21 8.64 46.81
C LYS A 641 -6.95 7.13 46.66
N ILE A 642 -7.92 6.40 46.11
CA ILE A 642 -7.75 4.96 45.80
C ILE A 642 -6.64 4.77 44.77
N LEU A 643 -6.66 5.58 43.70
CA LEU A 643 -5.61 5.56 42.67
C LEU A 643 -4.25 5.93 43.28
N GLU A 644 -4.18 7.00 44.09
CA GLU A 644 -2.94 7.43 44.73
C GLU A 644 -2.29 6.30 45.55
N GLN A 645 -3.10 5.57 46.34
CA GLN A 645 -2.60 4.43 47.10
C GLN A 645 -2.05 3.33 46.18
N CYS A 646 -2.74 3.02 45.09
CA CYS A 646 -2.26 2.02 44.12
C CYS A 646 -0.94 2.45 43.47
N VAL A 647 -0.81 3.72 43.09
CA VAL A 647 0.44 4.29 42.55
C VAL A 647 1.58 4.14 43.55
N ARG A 648 1.36 4.54 44.81
CA ARG A 648 2.38 4.44 45.88
C ARG A 648 2.80 3.00 46.17
N ASP A 649 1.88 2.04 46.09
CA ASP A 649 2.18 0.62 46.31
C ASP A 649 3.14 0.04 45.26
N THR A 650 3.28 0.68 44.09
CA THR A 650 4.30 0.31 43.09
C THR A 650 5.71 0.82 43.42
N GLY A 651 5.84 1.68 44.44
CA GLY A 651 7.09 2.34 44.84
C GLY A 651 7.35 3.69 44.15
N ILE A 652 6.35 4.26 43.47
CA ILE A 652 6.40 5.63 42.94
C ILE A 652 6.13 6.63 44.08
N ASP A 653 7.00 7.64 44.25
CA ASP A 653 6.78 8.73 45.20
C ASP A 653 5.85 9.78 44.59
N VAL A 654 4.64 9.91 45.12
CA VAL A 654 3.66 10.92 44.67
C VAL A 654 3.68 12.12 45.63
N ARG A 655 3.83 13.33 45.10
CA ARG A 655 3.81 14.59 45.88
C ARG A 655 2.69 15.50 45.37
N LEU A 656 1.61 15.56 46.14
CA LEU A 656 0.40 16.36 45.84
C LEU A 656 0.45 17.72 46.52
N GLY A 657 -0.21 18.71 45.93
CA GLY A 657 -0.23 20.09 46.44
C GLY A 657 1.12 20.79 46.32
N VAL A 658 2.05 20.24 45.51
CA VAL A 658 3.43 20.73 45.39
C VAL A 658 3.59 21.45 44.05
N ALA A 659 3.89 22.74 44.11
CA ALA A 659 4.16 23.55 42.94
C ALA A 659 5.67 23.67 42.71
N VAL A 660 6.11 23.40 41.47
CA VAL A 660 7.49 23.58 41.03
C VAL A 660 7.79 25.08 40.82
N ASP A 661 8.94 25.52 41.29
CA ASP A 661 9.47 26.88 41.11
C ASP A 661 10.57 26.93 40.03
N GLY A 662 11.40 25.89 39.94
CA GLY A 662 12.47 25.80 38.95
C GLY A 662 13.17 24.45 38.93
N ILE A 663 14.07 24.29 37.96
CA ILE A 663 14.97 23.14 37.81
C ILE A 663 16.40 23.68 37.86
N GLU A 664 17.26 23.05 38.65
CA GLU A 664 18.66 23.44 38.81
C GLU A 664 19.61 22.32 38.36
N GLY A 665 20.77 22.74 37.87
CA GLY A 665 21.90 21.86 37.54
C GLY A 665 22.95 22.56 36.69
N ASP A 666 24.11 21.91 36.53
CA ASP A 666 25.23 22.40 35.72
C ASP A 666 25.12 21.84 34.29
N GLY A 667 24.47 22.60 33.40
CA GLY A 667 24.20 22.23 32.01
C GLY A 667 23.07 21.23 31.78
N LYS A 668 22.78 20.38 32.77
CA LYS A 668 21.70 19.37 32.75
C LYS A 668 20.91 19.35 34.05
N ALA A 669 19.69 18.84 34.03
CA ALA A 669 18.85 18.69 35.22
C ALA A 669 19.53 17.84 36.31
N GLN A 670 19.55 18.36 37.54
CA GLN A 670 20.06 17.67 38.73
C GLN A 670 19.08 17.71 39.90
N LYS A 671 18.23 18.74 39.95
CA LYS A 671 17.31 18.97 41.06
C LYS A 671 16.09 19.77 40.62
N VAL A 672 14.92 19.38 41.12
CA VAL A 672 13.67 20.16 41.00
C VAL A 672 13.42 20.91 42.30
N ILE A 673 13.17 22.22 42.21
CA ILE A 673 12.95 23.13 43.35
C ILE A 673 11.45 23.45 43.44
N PHE A 674 10.91 23.41 44.65
CA PHE A 674 9.51 23.70 44.93
C PHE A 674 9.32 25.12 45.48
N LYS A 675 8.10 25.63 45.38
CA LYS A 675 7.76 26.99 45.86
C LYS A 675 7.86 27.17 47.37
N ASP A 676 7.80 26.09 48.14
CA ASP A 676 7.97 26.10 49.60
C ASP A 676 9.45 26.02 50.03
N GLY A 677 10.38 25.88 49.07
CA GLY A 677 11.82 25.80 49.29
C GLY A 677 12.37 24.38 49.45
N ASP A 678 11.51 23.34 49.47
CA ASP A 678 11.97 21.95 49.41
C ASP A 678 12.40 21.56 47.98
N SER A 679 13.09 20.42 47.84
CA SER A 679 13.63 19.98 46.56
C SER A 679 13.75 18.46 46.42
N VAL A 680 13.86 18.01 45.17
CA VAL A 680 14.09 16.60 44.83
C VAL A 680 15.22 16.49 43.82
N ASP A 681 16.25 15.73 44.17
CA ASP A 681 17.31 15.36 43.23
C ASP A 681 16.76 14.44 42.13
N CYS A 682 17.25 14.59 40.90
CA CYS A 682 16.83 13.83 39.72
C CYS A 682 17.92 13.82 38.64
N ASP A 683 17.91 12.80 37.79
CA ASP A 683 18.77 12.74 36.60
C ASP A 683 18.02 13.21 35.33
N MET A 684 16.69 13.14 35.37
CA MET A 684 15.79 13.46 34.27
C MET A 684 14.47 14.04 34.79
N VAL A 685 13.93 15.02 34.06
CA VAL A 685 12.61 15.62 34.32
C VAL A 685 11.73 15.46 33.08
N VAL A 686 10.47 15.07 33.27
CA VAL A 686 9.48 14.99 32.19
C VAL A 686 8.26 15.83 32.52
N PHE A 687 7.93 16.81 31.68
CA PHE A 687 6.71 17.61 31.82
C PHE A 687 5.50 16.91 31.17
N SER A 688 4.42 16.77 31.93
CA SER A 688 3.11 16.29 31.50
C SER A 688 1.96 17.10 32.14
N ILE A 689 2.01 18.42 31.99
CA ILE A 689 1.05 19.37 32.60
C ILE A 689 0.00 19.94 31.62
N GLY A 690 -0.28 19.22 30.54
CA GLY A 690 -1.25 19.60 29.51
C GLY A 690 -0.62 20.10 28.21
N VAL A 691 -1.46 20.55 27.27
CA VAL A 691 -1.07 20.91 25.90
C VAL A 691 -1.56 22.30 25.51
N ARG A 692 -0.98 22.87 24.46
CA ARG A 692 -1.42 24.10 23.76
C ARG A 692 -1.58 23.86 22.28
N ALA A 693 -2.68 24.35 21.71
CA ALA A 693 -2.97 24.27 20.28
C ALA A 693 -1.87 24.93 19.43
N ASN A 694 -1.52 24.30 18.31
CA ASN A 694 -0.53 24.81 17.36
C ASN A 694 -1.17 25.78 16.35
N THR A 695 -1.52 26.97 16.83
CA THR A 695 -2.25 28.00 16.05
C THR A 695 -1.37 28.92 15.21
N GLN A 696 -0.03 28.73 15.25
CA GLN A 696 0.98 29.68 14.75
C GLN A 696 0.71 30.12 13.30
N MET A 697 0.38 29.19 12.41
CA MET A 697 0.17 29.47 10.99
C MET A 697 -0.99 30.43 10.68
N ALA A 698 -1.93 30.62 11.62
CA ALA A 698 -3.15 31.40 11.44
C ALA A 698 -3.12 32.78 12.12
N HIS A 699 -2.05 33.16 12.83
CA HIS A 699 -2.02 34.40 13.62
C HIS A 699 -2.19 35.69 12.79
N ASP A 700 -1.66 35.71 11.56
CA ASP A 700 -1.68 36.89 10.67
C ASP A 700 -2.84 36.83 9.65
N THR A 701 -3.96 36.22 10.03
CA THR A 701 -5.08 35.92 9.13
C THR A 701 -6.42 36.34 9.75
N SER A 702 -7.52 36.25 9.00
CA SER A 702 -8.89 36.49 9.49
C SER A 702 -9.48 35.26 10.20
N VAL A 703 -8.74 34.15 10.28
CA VAL A 703 -9.10 32.98 11.08
C VAL A 703 -9.11 33.37 12.56
N LYS A 704 -10.27 33.23 13.21
CA LYS A 704 -10.42 33.57 14.63
C LYS A 704 -9.68 32.55 15.51
N ILE A 705 -8.86 33.06 16.41
CA ILE A 705 -8.10 32.26 17.38
C ILE A 705 -8.47 32.71 18.81
N ASP A 706 -8.63 31.74 19.71
CA ASP A 706 -8.73 31.95 21.16
C ASP A 706 -7.80 30.96 21.89
N ARG A 707 -8.31 29.89 22.51
CA ARG A 707 -7.48 28.79 23.03
C ARG A 707 -7.02 27.84 21.93
N GLY A 708 -7.78 27.76 20.85
CA GLY A 708 -7.46 27.10 19.58
C GLY A 708 -8.02 27.89 18.40
N ILE A 709 -8.02 27.29 17.21
CA ILE A 709 -8.69 27.84 16.03
C ILE A 709 -10.21 27.68 16.21
N VAL A 710 -10.93 28.79 16.26
CA VAL A 710 -12.38 28.79 16.48
C VAL A 710 -13.09 28.33 15.22
N VAL A 711 -13.91 27.28 15.36
CA VAL A 711 -14.71 26.71 14.27
C VAL A 711 -16.17 26.59 14.66
N ASP A 712 -17.04 26.51 13.65
CA ASP A 712 -18.44 26.15 13.85
C ASP A 712 -18.63 24.62 14.00
N LYS A 713 -19.89 24.17 14.14
CA LYS A 713 -20.20 22.73 14.26
C LYS A 713 -19.89 21.93 12.99
N THR A 714 -19.70 22.58 11.85
CA THR A 714 -19.23 21.92 10.61
C THR A 714 -17.71 21.89 10.51
N LEU A 715 -17.02 22.35 11.57
CA LEU A 715 -15.56 22.46 11.67
C LEU A 715 -14.94 23.44 10.66
N GLN A 716 -15.76 24.33 10.11
CA GLN A 716 -15.28 25.41 9.27
C GLN A 716 -14.84 26.58 10.15
N THR A 717 -13.72 27.21 9.78
CA THR A 717 -13.23 28.42 10.45
C THR A 717 -14.08 29.64 10.05
N THR A 718 -13.74 30.81 10.60
CA THR A 718 -14.33 32.09 10.16
C THR A 718 -14.04 32.45 8.71
N VAL A 719 -13.13 31.72 8.05
CA VAL A 719 -12.74 31.93 6.66
C VAL A 719 -13.27 30.78 5.80
N LYS A 720 -13.91 31.15 4.70
CA LYS A 720 -14.50 30.18 3.76
C LYS A 720 -13.42 29.26 3.20
N ASP A 721 -13.77 27.99 3.02
CA ASP A 721 -12.90 26.94 2.44
C ASP A 721 -11.70 26.53 3.33
N ILE A 722 -11.63 27.06 4.55
CA ILE A 722 -10.62 26.71 5.55
C ILE A 722 -11.30 26.08 6.76
N TYR A 723 -10.87 24.87 7.10
CA TYR A 723 -11.39 24.04 8.18
C TYR A 723 -10.30 23.80 9.22
N ALA A 724 -10.67 23.50 10.46
CA ALA A 724 -9.72 23.06 11.48
C ALA A 724 -10.30 21.92 12.32
N CYS A 725 -9.46 20.93 12.63
CA CYS A 725 -9.90 19.71 13.31
C CYS A 725 -8.82 19.13 14.25
N GLY A 726 -9.26 18.38 15.25
CA GLY A 726 -8.40 17.80 16.29
C GLY A 726 -7.97 18.80 17.34
N ASP A 727 -6.84 18.54 18.01
CA ASP A 727 -6.40 19.34 19.17
C ASP A 727 -6.17 20.84 18.90
N VAL A 728 -6.00 21.23 17.62
CA VAL A 728 -5.88 22.65 17.26
C VAL A 728 -7.22 23.38 17.28
N ALA A 729 -8.34 22.66 17.12
CA ALA A 729 -9.66 23.23 16.98
C ALA A 729 -10.30 23.56 18.33
N GLN A 730 -11.09 24.64 18.33
CA GLN A 730 -11.97 25.06 19.40
C GLN A 730 -13.39 25.12 18.84
N VAL A 731 -14.22 24.16 19.23
CA VAL A 731 -15.64 24.13 18.85
C VAL A 731 -16.44 24.73 20.00
N GLU A 732 -17.26 25.74 19.69
CA GLU A 732 -17.96 26.54 20.71
C GLU A 732 -16.96 27.16 21.71
N ASN A 733 -16.97 26.71 22.98
CA ASN A 733 -16.05 27.18 24.03
C ASN A 733 -15.13 26.06 24.55
N THR A 734 -15.03 24.95 23.81
CA THR A 734 -14.36 23.73 24.28
C THR A 734 -13.20 23.33 23.34
N SER A 735 -12.07 23.02 23.95
CA SER A 735 -10.95 22.32 23.31
C SER A 735 -10.77 20.99 24.02
N LEU A 736 -11.01 19.89 23.32
CA LEU A 736 -11.07 18.56 23.91
C LEU A 736 -9.67 17.93 24.06
N ALA A 737 -8.84 18.06 23.02
CA ALA A 737 -7.45 17.58 23.00
C ALA A 737 -7.28 16.10 23.38
N ILE A 738 -8.16 15.24 22.86
CA ILE A 738 -8.15 13.78 23.08
C ILE A 738 -8.34 13.04 21.76
N TRP A 739 -7.76 11.83 21.69
CA TRP A 739 -7.76 11.01 20.47
C TRP A 739 -9.15 10.82 19.84
N PRO A 740 -10.21 10.40 20.58
CA PRO A 740 -11.50 10.10 19.97
C PRO A 740 -12.12 11.32 19.27
N SER A 741 -12.00 12.49 19.91
CA SER A 741 -12.46 13.75 19.34
C SER A 741 -11.67 14.14 18.09
N SER A 742 -10.37 13.87 18.05
CA SER A 742 -9.53 14.15 16.88
C SER A 742 -9.93 13.29 15.68
N VAL A 743 -10.25 12.01 15.89
CA VAL A 743 -10.74 11.10 14.86
C VAL A 743 -12.05 11.61 14.26
N GLU A 744 -13.03 11.92 15.12
CA GLU A 744 -14.34 12.39 14.69
C GLU A 744 -14.25 13.74 13.98
N MET A 745 -13.49 14.68 14.54
CA MET A 745 -13.30 15.99 13.92
C MET A 745 -12.62 15.87 12.55
N GLY A 746 -11.64 14.98 12.39
CA GLY A 746 -11.02 14.72 11.09
C GLY A 746 -12.03 14.25 10.05
N LYS A 747 -12.86 13.26 10.40
CA LYS A 747 -13.91 12.73 9.52
C LYS A 747 -14.89 13.82 9.06
N ILE A 748 -15.35 14.66 9.99
CA ILE A 748 -16.32 15.72 9.71
C ILE A 748 -15.71 16.85 8.90
N ALA A 749 -14.50 17.31 9.26
CA ALA A 749 -13.82 18.38 8.53
C ALA A 749 -13.50 17.98 7.09
N GLY A 750 -12.99 16.76 6.87
CA GLY A 750 -12.74 16.24 5.52
C GLY A 750 -14.02 16.06 4.70
N ALA A 751 -15.11 15.62 5.34
CA ALA A 751 -16.41 15.50 4.71
C ALA A 751 -16.94 16.87 4.23
N ASN A 752 -16.94 17.85 5.12
CA ASN A 752 -17.48 19.18 4.85
C ASN A 752 -16.59 19.98 3.89
N ALA A 753 -15.27 19.79 3.94
CA ALA A 753 -14.35 20.33 2.94
C ALA A 753 -14.69 19.85 1.52
N SER A 754 -15.17 18.60 1.39
CA SER A 754 -15.62 18.00 0.13
C SER A 754 -17.03 18.43 -0.31
N GLY A 755 -17.73 19.22 0.50
CA GLY A 755 -19.08 19.72 0.25
C GLY A 755 -20.21 18.92 0.87
N ASP A 756 -19.91 17.95 1.74
CA ASP A 756 -20.91 17.31 2.60
C ASP A 756 -21.37 18.31 3.70
N ASN A 757 -22.34 17.91 4.53
CA ASN A 757 -22.87 18.77 5.60
C ASN A 757 -23.13 17.99 6.89
N LEU A 758 -22.05 17.55 7.52
CA LEU A 758 -22.03 16.87 8.81
C LEU A 758 -21.78 17.86 9.95
N THR A 759 -22.34 17.57 11.12
CA THR A 759 -22.16 18.38 12.34
C THR A 759 -21.44 17.58 13.41
N PHE A 760 -20.41 18.19 14.00
CA PHE A 760 -19.76 17.70 15.20
C PHE A 760 -20.67 17.91 16.40
N GLU A 761 -21.02 16.81 17.05
CA GLU A 761 -21.66 16.83 18.35
C GLU A 761 -20.60 16.46 19.39
N SER A 762 -20.51 17.24 20.47
CA SER A 762 -19.56 16.90 21.53
C SER A 762 -20.05 15.64 22.23
N GLU A 763 -19.58 14.49 21.79
CA GLU A 763 -19.81 13.21 22.46
C GLU A 763 -19.15 13.21 23.84
N VAL A 764 -19.63 12.29 24.69
CA VAL A 764 -19.03 12.02 25.97
C VAL A 764 -17.91 11.00 25.77
N TYR A 765 -16.67 11.47 25.68
CA TYR A 765 -15.53 10.59 25.48
C TYR A 765 -15.02 10.02 26.82
N PRO A 766 -14.91 8.69 26.96
CA PRO A 766 -14.32 8.09 28.13
C PRO A 766 -12.80 8.30 28.16
N VAL A 767 -12.26 8.26 29.37
CA VAL A 767 -10.84 8.18 29.66
C VAL A 767 -10.60 6.91 30.47
N SER A 768 -9.64 6.11 30.04
CA SER A 768 -9.22 4.90 30.75
C SER A 768 -7.74 4.94 31.11
N LEU A 769 -7.38 4.31 32.21
CA LEU A 769 -5.99 4.02 32.62
C LEU A 769 -5.92 2.54 33.00
N ASP A 770 -4.94 1.80 32.47
CA ASP A 770 -4.61 0.42 32.89
C ASP A 770 -3.12 0.35 33.18
N ALA A 771 -2.74 0.83 34.37
CA ALA A 771 -1.34 0.96 34.76
C ALA A 771 -1.21 0.92 36.28
N MET A 772 0.00 0.69 36.81
CA MET A 772 0.25 0.64 38.26
C MET A 772 -0.64 -0.37 39.01
N ASN A 773 -0.97 -1.50 38.36
CA ASN A 773 -1.85 -2.55 38.85
C ASN A 773 -3.26 -2.08 39.22
N VAL A 774 -3.75 -1.01 38.59
CA VAL A 774 -5.09 -0.48 38.81
C VAL A 774 -5.72 -0.10 37.48
N LYS A 775 -7.02 -0.37 37.36
CA LYS A 775 -7.81 0.01 36.19
C LYS A 775 -8.72 1.15 36.56
N VAL A 776 -8.72 2.21 35.77
CA VAL A 776 -9.62 3.36 35.96
C VAL A 776 -10.38 3.59 34.66
N PHE A 777 -11.66 3.87 34.79
CA PHE A 777 -12.51 4.34 33.71
C PHE A 777 -13.31 5.53 34.22
N SER A 778 -13.31 6.63 33.47
CA SER A 778 -14.10 7.82 33.75
C SER A 778 -14.74 8.31 32.48
N ILE A 779 -16.01 8.69 32.57
CA ILE A 779 -16.79 9.16 31.44
C ILE A 779 -17.77 10.23 31.90
N GLY A 780 -18.00 11.25 31.06
CA GLY A 780 -19.05 12.22 31.32
C GLY A 780 -18.70 13.32 32.29
N ASN A 781 -19.74 13.99 32.77
CA ASN A 781 -19.64 15.11 33.66
C ASN A 781 -19.66 14.65 35.12
N ILE A 782 -18.51 14.77 35.78
CA ILE A 782 -18.34 14.44 37.20
C ILE A 782 -18.36 15.67 38.13
N GLN A 783 -18.58 16.88 37.58
CA GLN A 783 -18.50 18.13 38.34
C GLN A 783 -19.84 18.88 38.45
N ASN A 784 -20.71 18.76 37.45
CA ASN A 784 -21.98 19.47 37.35
C ASN A 784 -23.13 18.45 37.33
N PHE A 785 -23.56 18.04 38.52
CA PHE A 785 -24.58 17.02 38.76
C PHE A 785 -25.42 17.37 40.00
N ASP A 786 -26.61 16.78 40.13
CA ASP A 786 -27.54 17.02 41.24
C ASP A 786 -27.63 15.81 42.19
N LYS A 787 -27.32 14.60 41.69
CA LYS A 787 -27.38 13.34 42.45
C LYS A 787 -26.19 12.44 42.10
N GLU A 788 -25.68 11.76 43.11
CA GLU A 788 -24.63 10.75 42.97
C GLU A 788 -25.01 9.44 43.66
N ILE A 789 -24.50 8.32 43.12
CA ILE A 789 -24.72 6.97 43.67
C ILE A 789 -23.40 6.23 43.59
N SER A 790 -22.94 5.65 44.71
CA SER A 790 -21.65 4.96 44.77
C SER A 790 -21.73 3.58 45.41
N SER A 791 -20.90 2.66 44.92
CA SER A 791 -20.68 1.31 45.45
C SER A 791 -19.17 1.09 45.62
N LYS A 792 -18.74 0.46 46.71
CA LYS A 792 -17.32 0.23 46.99
C LYS A 792 -17.04 -1.09 47.71
N ASP A 793 -15.92 -1.70 47.36
CA ASP A 793 -15.31 -2.84 48.05
C ASP A 793 -13.86 -2.47 48.37
N GLU A 794 -13.56 -2.23 49.65
CA GLU A 794 -12.22 -1.83 50.10
C GLU A 794 -11.20 -2.97 49.96
N GLY A 795 -11.62 -4.23 50.08
CA GLY A 795 -10.74 -5.39 50.00
C GLY A 795 -10.23 -5.63 48.58
N GLN A 796 -11.09 -5.42 47.58
CA GLN A 796 -10.74 -5.53 46.16
C GLN A 796 -10.35 -4.19 45.52
N ARG A 797 -10.40 -3.09 46.29
CA ARG A 797 -10.21 -1.71 45.80
C ARG A 797 -11.13 -1.39 44.61
N ILE A 798 -12.37 -1.87 44.67
CA ILE A 798 -13.38 -1.57 43.66
C ILE A 798 -14.11 -0.30 44.08
N TYR A 799 -14.25 0.62 43.13
CA TYR A 799 -15.01 1.85 43.32
C TYR A 799 -15.87 2.10 42.09
N LYS A 800 -17.17 2.26 42.28
CA LYS A 800 -18.11 2.65 41.22
C LYS A 800 -18.88 3.86 41.69
N LYS A 801 -18.96 4.90 40.86
CA LYS A 801 -19.76 6.08 41.16
C LYS A 801 -20.43 6.60 39.91
N LEU A 802 -21.72 6.90 40.01
CA LEU A 802 -22.58 7.39 38.94
C LEU A 802 -23.05 8.81 39.29
N PHE A 803 -23.08 9.69 38.29
CA PHE A 803 -23.46 11.09 38.42
C PHE A 803 -24.69 11.37 37.54
N MET A 804 -25.72 11.97 38.14
CA MET A 804 -26.98 12.28 37.47
C MET A 804 -27.29 13.77 37.52
N LYS A 805 -27.89 14.27 36.44
CA LYS A 805 -28.38 15.64 36.31
C LYS A 805 -29.71 15.63 35.55
N ASP A 806 -30.69 16.39 36.05
CA ASP A 806 -32.03 16.45 35.44
C ASP A 806 -32.62 15.03 35.18
N ASP A 807 -32.49 14.12 36.15
CA ASP A 807 -32.87 12.69 36.10
C ASP A 807 -32.18 11.82 35.02
N SER A 808 -31.18 12.35 34.31
CA SER A 808 -30.38 11.60 33.32
C SER A 808 -28.99 11.26 33.86
N LEU A 809 -28.46 10.09 33.50
CA LEU A 809 -27.06 9.72 33.77
C LEU A 809 -26.13 10.60 32.91
N VAL A 810 -25.28 11.39 33.57
CA VAL A 810 -24.35 12.32 32.89
C VAL A 810 -22.89 11.97 33.05
N GLY A 811 -22.52 11.08 33.97
CA GLY A 811 -21.14 10.62 34.12
C GLY A 811 -20.98 9.42 35.04
N ALA A 812 -19.81 8.78 34.98
CA ALA A 812 -19.46 7.65 35.82
C ALA A 812 -17.95 7.53 36.05
N ILE A 813 -17.58 6.96 37.19
CA ILE A 813 -16.22 6.54 37.56
C ILE A 813 -16.26 5.06 37.93
N LEU A 814 -15.34 4.27 37.37
CA LEU A 814 -15.09 2.88 37.76
C LEU A 814 -13.60 2.68 38.08
N ILE A 815 -13.30 1.95 39.14
CA ILE A 815 -11.96 1.51 39.52
C ILE A 815 -11.97 -0.01 39.72
N ASN A 816 -11.02 -0.70 39.09
CA ASN A 816 -10.76 -2.14 39.06
C ASN A 816 -11.85 -3.05 38.46
N ASP A 817 -13.13 -2.80 38.72
CA ASP A 817 -14.24 -3.49 38.05
C ASP A 817 -14.79 -2.66 36.89
N LEU A 818 -14.37 -3.00 35.68
CA LEU A 818 -14.77 -2.32 34.43
C LEU A 818 -15.88 -3.08 33.66
N SER A 819 -16.49 -4.10 34.24
CA SER A 819 -17.42 -5.01 33.55
C SER A 819 -18.66 -4.31 32.97
N CYS A 820 -19.07 -3.17 33.53
CA CYS A 820 -20.24 -2.41 33.09
C CYS A 820 -19.93 -1.25 32.13
N THR A 821 -18.69 -1.12 31.65
CA THR A 821 -18.24 0.00 30.80
C THR A 821 -19.10 0.20 29.55
N VAL A 822 -19.36 -0.87 28.78
CA VAL A 822 -20.18 -0.81 27.55
C VAL A 822 -21.61 -0.35 27.86
N LYS A 823 -22.18 -0.85 28.96
CA LYS A 823 -23.54 -0.47 29.40
C LYS A 823 -23.60 1.01 29.78
N LEU A 824 -22.58 1.51 30.49
CA LEU A 824 -22.50 2.92 30.92
C LEU A 824 -22.37 3.89 29.75
N ILE A 825 -21.50 3.58 28.78
CA ILE A 825 -21.33 4.40 27.57
C ILE A 825 -22.66 4.55 26.84
N ARG A 826 -23.38 3.43 26.69
CA ARG A 826 -24.70 3.40 26.08
C ARG A 826 -25.71 4.24 26.85
N LEU A 827 -25.83 4.03 28.17
CA LEU A 827 -26.79 4.77 29.00
C LEU A 827 -26.52 6.28 29.01
N ILE A 828 -25.26 6.71 29.05
CA ILE A 828 -24.92 8.14 28.98
C ILE A 828 -25.30 8.72 27.62
N SER A 829 -25.01 7.99 26.54
CA SER A 829 -25.35 8.42 25.17
C SER A 829 -26.87 8.50 24.95
N GLU A 830 -27.63 7.57 25.53
CA GLU A 830 -29.09 7.49 25.45
C GLU A 830 -29.80 8.36 26.50
N LYS A 831 -29.06 9.06 27.38
CA LYS A 831 -29.59 9.81 28.54
C LYS A 831 -30.48 8.96 29.46
N GLY A 832 -30.05 7.73 29.76
CA GLY A 832 -30.76 6.77 30.60
C GLY A 832 -31.05 7.30 31.99
N ASP A 833 -32.21 6.92 32.53
CA ASP A 833 -32.69 7.36 33.83
C ASP A 833 -32.32 6.39 34.97
N PHE A 834 -32.83 6.65 36.18
CA PHE A 834 -32.58 5.80 37.33
C PHE A 834 -33.13 4.37 37.18
N GLU A 835 -34.27 4.18 36.51
CA GLU A 835 -34.81 2.83 36.28
C GLU A 835 -33.94 2.03 35.34
N ASP A 836 -33.38 2.67 34.31
CA ASP A 836 -32.48 2.03 33.36
C ASP A 836 -31.15 1.63 34.00
N ILE A 837 -30.62 2.47 34.91
CA ILE A 837 -29.46 2.12 35.74
C ILE A 837 -29.74 0.85 36.57
N MET A 838 -30.92 0.77 37.21
CA MET A 838 -31.30 -0.39 38.03
C MET A 838 -31.48 -1.66 37.18
N LYS A 839 -32.03 -1.55 35.97
CA LYS A 839 -32.16 -2.69 35.03
C LYS A 839 -30.80 -3.17 34.53
N ALA A 840 -29.81 -2.29 34.43
CA ALA A 840 -28.50 -2.59 33.89
C ALA A 840 -27.55 -3.32 34.87
N ASP A 841 -27.91 -3.37 36.16
CA ASP A 841 -27.15 -4.03 37.24
C ASP A 841 -25.69 -3.55 37.31
N ILE A 842 -25.53 -2.23 37.47
CA ILE A 842 -24.22 -1.56 37.39
C ILE A 842 -23.49 -1.53 38.75
N LEU A 843 -24.23 -1.38 39.85
CA LEU A 843 -23.73 -1.04 41.18
C LEU A 843 -23.65 -2.22 42.15
#